data_AF-A0A427XYX7-F1
#
_entry.id   AF-A0A427XYX7-F1
#
_cell.length_a   1.000
_cell.length_b   1.000
_cell.length_c   1.000
_cell.angle_alpha   90.00
_cell.angle_beta   90.00
_cell.angle_gamma   90.00
#
_symmetry.space_group_name_H-M   'P 1'
#
loop_
_entity.id
_entity.type
_entity.pdbx_description
1 polymer ?
#
loop_
_entity_poly.entity_id
_entity_poly.type
_entity_poly.pdbx_seq_one_letter_code
_entity_poly.pdbx_strand_id
1 'polypeptide(L)'
;MLALAFALPDMSARLQRFSIPIRVRVPFPMSIPSIPIPLEKKVRAATCLCVLAIACATLSTALWLPLSLVPVLGLVAIPNLLVCMIVLLYATPSLAYLLLAQDHPPAHVRGLFLPLNPVRNLGILLALAHYLLFLTHWLPRWGLSVARLLLERLALRLGEPGGVRPSPVTGDGGGTGETGGTVGTGDVAERSGLFDGFAKFGIPYANDHGREMLLDVYLPKTKGKRRRSNPTSHSPHRSTRPHAPDNDPSNIPPSTPASSPGPSSSPGPRPRPQTAASTPSSSGIEMSPSTRARRRSARGKPVIVFLYDLGILGPIKPKRTWFVLLGAKLAEMGYVVVIPDITLYPEGSAETMVRDARCVLRWVGENISYVAAASRRVPAQSSRCALARTTPRSFSVPAQPTTAADATRVHGGDPSSIFLSGHGLGAHLALFTLSQEAVVRSRDERELARSQIRHSGRRWREKAMAGHDEVFGWPAMPPPTPTPTPYGGGSGEISGTGISGGVGEGVPNGLRSLRVYGVEVAIPPVAGVILFSPVSDIIKQIRHESSLWLEHLSPVRRALGPSQTMCMRNSLGHLLFAAKNVLQPDKLPRRVLVIHGAQDRLVPLDSAHWLSELLYGLDVQTSFRPYRNLGHFELITELMKGLEGSTRRGWNMIGPACLATGTSMSSIALRGLRLRGGEEILSTEALEFLAVLHRTFNSRRLELLENRKKVQAELDKGKPLTFLPETADIRSSPGWQCAPPGPGLEDRRVEITGPTDRKMVINALNSGAKTFMADFEDSNSPTWSNMVLGQVNLRDAIRRQIDFEISGKAYKLSPNPAVLLVRPRGWHLDEPRVIIDGQPMSGSLFDFGLYFFHNAAELIKRGFGPYFYLPKMEHHLEARLWNDAFSLSTSKLGLPQGCIRATVLIETLPAAFQMEEILYELKEHSAGLNCGRWDYIFSFIKKQRAHKNCVFPDRSDVTMTVPFMDAYVRLLIQTCHKRKVAAMGGMSAQIPIKNDQAANDRAMAKVKADKLREVTAGHDGTWVAHPALIKIAMDVFNEHMKGPNQYFVRREDVVVTDKQIADPKVPGKITEQGVRDNVSAALSYCAAWISGNGCVPINHLMEDAATAEIARVQLWQWVKYGSKTDSGKTITAAYLQPIFSEESSKVSNLPGIDSEHVKIASEYMIGQVKAQWPSDFLTSDLMGHLEGVGTAGTARKAAL
;
A
#
# COMPACT_ATOMS: atom_id res chain seq x y z
N MET A 1 5.63 26.46 -28.70
CA MET A 1 5.30 27.67 -29.50
C MET A 1 3.80 27.83 -29.70
N LEU A 2 3.12 27.09 -30.59
CA LEU A 2 1.67 27.27 -30.84
C LEU A 2 0.78 27.17 -29.58
N ALA A 3 1.08 26.27 -28.63
CA ALA A 3 0.33 26.19 -27.36
C ALA A 3 0.55 27.41 -26.44
N LEU A 4 1.67 28.13 -26.53
CA LEU A 4 1.85 29.42 -25.83
C LEU A 4 0.97 30.50 -26.46
N ALA A 5 0.76 30.48 -27.78
CA ALA A 5 -0.03 31.48 -28.48
C ALA A 5 -1.50 31.52 -28.02
N PHE A 6 -2.07 30.37 -27.64
CA PHE A 6 -3.43 30.31 -27.07
C PHE A 6 -3.53 30.82 -25.62
N ALA A 7 -2.43 30.97 -24.89
CA ALA A 7 -2.41 31.57 -23.55
C ALA A 7 -2.17 33.10 -23.56
N LEU A 8 -1.74 33.66 -24.70
CA LEU A 8 -1.46 35.09 -24.84
C LEU A 8 -2.67 36.05 -24.68
N PRO A 9 -3.93 35.72 -25.03
CA PRO A 9 -5.03 36.69 -24.95
C PRO A 9 -5.32 37.23 -23.55
N ASP A 10 -5.29 36.38 -22.52
CA ASP A 10 -5.54 36.77 -21.12
C ASP A 10 -4.29 37.43 -20.49
N MET A 11 -3.10 37.17 -21.04
CA MET A 11 -1.86 37.87 -20.68
C MET A 11 -1.74 39.26 -21.33
N SER A 12 -2.11 39.43 -22.60
CA SER A 12 -1.97 40.73 -23.30
C SER A 12 -2.93 41.77 -22.72
N ALA A 13 -4.16 41.37 -22.37
CA ALA A 13 -5.15 42.21 -21.69
C ALA A 13 -4.66 42.77 -20.33
N ARG A 14 -3.73 42.07 -19.66
CA ARG A 14 -3.10 42.54 -18.42
C ARG A 14 -1.83 43.37 -18.66
N LEU A 15 -1.13 43.16 -19.77
CA LEU A 15 0.08 43.91 -20.13
C LEU A 15 -0.21 45.28 -20.77
N GLN A 16 -1.32 45.44 -21.48
CA GLN A 16 -1.67 46.69 -22.18
C GLN A 16 -2.10 47.86 -21.27
N ARG A 17 -2.27 47.66 -19.95
CA ARG A 17 -2.78 48.72 -19.05
C ARG A 17 -1.75 49.75 -18.56
N PHE A 18 -0.47 49.64 -18.91
CA PHE A 18 0.57 50.56 -18.44
C PHE A 18 1.60 50.90 -19.52
N SER A 19 1.31 51.92 -20.33
CA SER A 19 2.23 52.52 -21.29
C SER A 19 2.99 53.70 -20.66
N ILE A 20 4.32 53.63 -20.60
CA ILE A 20 5.20 54.80 -20.36
C ILE A 20 6.40 54.70 -21.32
N PRO A 21 6.69 55.74 -22.13
CA PRO A 21 7.85 55.75 -23.03
C PRO A 21 9.11 56.17 -22.26
N ILE A 22 10.23 55.49 -22.50
CA ILE A 22 11.54 55.90 -21.97
C ILE A 22 12.52 56.10 -23.12
N ARG A 23 12.90 57.36 -23.37
CA ARG A 23 14.05 57.71 -24.20
C ARG A 23 15.33 57.35 -23.43
N VAL A 24 16.25 56.64 -24.08
CA VAL A 24 17.57 56.35 -23.53
C VAL A 24 18.52 57.51 -23.84
N ARG A 25 19.25 57.99 -22.83
CA ARG A 25 20.48 58.77 -23.00
C ARG A 25 21.49 58.26 -21.96
N VAL A 26 22.68 57.92 -22.43
CA VAL A 26 23.80 57.38 -21.61
C VAL A 26 24.76 58.54 -21.33
N PRO A 27 25.22 58.71 -20.08
CA PRO A 27 26.63 58.41 -19.78
C PRO A 27 26.85 57.70 -18.43
N PHE A 28 27.96 56.97 -18.33
CA PHE A 28 28.63 56.58 -17.07
C PHE A 28 29.21 57.83 -16.35
N PRO A 29 29.60 57.82 -15.05
CA PRO A 29 30.05 56.66 -14.27
C PRO A 29 29.58 56.55 -12.78
N MET A 30 29.93 55.40 -12.17
CA MET A 30 30.13 55.08 -10.74
C MET A 30 29.05 55.35 -9.67
N SER A 31 28.87 54.32 -8.81
CA SER A 31 28.16 54.28 -7.51
C SER A 31 26.68 54.72 -7.47
N ILE A 32 25.77 53.77 -7.18
CA ILE A 32 24.34 54.03 -6.93
C ILE A 32 23.91 53.30 -5.62
N PRO A 33 23.14 53.93 -4.71
CA PRO A 33 22.69 53.31 -3.46
C PRO A 33 21.60 52.26 -3.64
N SER A 34 21.40 51.40 -2.64
CA SER A 34 20.40 50.33 -2.64
C SER A 34 18.96 50.85 -2.45
N ILE A 35 18.30 51.19 -3.56
CA ILE A 35 16.85 51.52 -3.59
C ILE A 35 16.01 50.22 -3.59
N PRO A 36 15.00 50.06 -2.71
CA PRO A 36 14.15 48.87 -2.68
C PRO A 36 13.14 48.84 -3.85
N ILE A 37 13.46 48.08 -4.89
CA ILE A 37 12.57 47.86 -6.04
C ILE A 37 11.41 46.91 -5.66
N PRO A 38 10.13 47.24 -5.96
CA PRO A 38 8.97 46.39 -5.71
C PRO A 38 9.11 44.97 -6.28
N LEU A 39 8.69 43.98 -5.50
CA LEU A 39 8.92 42.55 -5.74
C LEU A 39 8.34 42.06 -7.09
N GLU A 40 7.20 42.61 -7.50
CA GLU A 40 6.58 42.31 -8.79
C GLU A 40 7.46 42.73 -9.99
N LYS A 41 8.20 43.84 -9.87
CA LYS A 41 9.16 44.28 -10.91
C LYS A 41 10.37 43.34 -10.98
N LYS A 42 10.81 42.74 -9.86
CA LYS A 42 11.89 41.75 -9.84
C LYS A 42 11.49 40.45 -10.55
N VAL A 43 10.29 39.94 -10.29
CA VAL A 43 9.76 38.75 -10.99
C VAL A 43 9.60 39.03 -12.48
N ARG A 44 9.02 40.17 -12.87
CA ARG A 44 8.92 40.58 -14.29
C ARG A 44 10.30 40.67 -14.96
N ALA A 45 11.29 41.28 -14.31
CA ALA A 45 12.66 41.36 -14.84
C ALA A 45 13.32 39.98 -15.00
N ALA A 46 13.21 39.09 -14.00
CA ALA A 46 13.74 37.73 -14.08
C ALA A 46 13.08 36.90 -15.18
N THR A 47 11.75 37.01 -15.34
CA THR A 47 11.00 36.38 -16.44
C THR A 47 11.45 36.90 -17.80
N CYS A 48 11.57 38.22 -17.98
CA CYS A 48 12.07 38.81 -19.23
C CYS A 48 13.51 38.38 -19.54
N LEU A 49 14.40 38.31 -18.55
CA LEU A 49 15.78 37.85 -18.72
C LEU A 49 15.85 36.35 -19.07
N CYS A 50 15.02 35.50 -18.46
CA CYS A 50 14.97 34.08 -18.84
C CYS A 50 14.41 33.89 -20.26
N VAL A 51 13.38 34.65 -20.65
CA VAL A 51 12.84 34.64 -22.02
C VAL A 51 13.89 35.10 -23.03
N LEU A 52 14.62 36.18 -22.73
CA LEU A 52 15.70 36.68 -23.59
C LEU A 52 16.84 35.66 -23.70
N ALA A 53 17.28 35.07 -22.59
CA ALA A 53 18.33 34.05 -22.58
C ALA A 53 17.95 32.80 -23.40
N ILE A 54 16.70 32.33 -23.27
CA ILE A 54 16.17 31.22 -24.08
C ILE A 54 16.07 31.61 -25.56
N ALA A 55 15.55 32.81 -25.87
CA ALA A 55 15.45 33.28 -27.25
C ALA A 55 16.82 33.40 -27.93
N CYS A 56 17.80 34.03 -27.27
CA CYS A 56 19.17 34.11 -27.77
C CYS A 56 19.80 32.72 -27.94
N ALA A 57 19.73 31.86 -26.92
CA ALA A 57 20.33 30.52 -27.00
C ALA A 57 19.67 29.64 -28.07
N THR A 58 18.34 29.67 -28.21
CA THR A 58 17.64 28.92 -29.28
C THR A 58 17.99 29.45 -30.68
N LEU A 59 17.97 30.78 -30.88
CA LEU A 59 18.33 31.38 -32.17
C LEU A 59 19.78 31.05 -32.54
N SER A 60 20.71 31.14 -31.58
CA SER A 60 22.09 30.70 -31.75
C SER A 60 22.15 29.21 -32.11
N THR A 61 21.52 28.30 -31.35
CA THR A 61 21.57 26.85 -31.68
C THR A 61 21.03 26.54 -33.08
N ALA A 62 19.99 27.24 -33.54
CA ALA A 62 19.41 27.08 -34.87
C ALA A 62 20.34 27.60 -35.99
N LEU A 63 21.03 28.72 -35.76
CA LEU A 63 22.02 29.29 -36.69
C LEU A 63 23.32 28.46 -36.73
N TRP A 64 23.75 27.87 -35.61
CA TRP A 64 24.99 27.11 -35.52
C TRP A 64 24.90 25.68 -36.08
N LEU A 65 23.70 25.09 -36.15
CA LEU A 65 23.51 23.75 -36.72
C LEU A 65 24.00 23.64 -38.19
N PRO A 66 23.62 24.52 -39.14
CA PRO A 66 24.19 24.50 -40.49
C PRO A 66 25.67 24.92 -40.53
N LEU A 67 26.11 25.82 -39.65
CA LEU A 67 27.53 26.26 -39.59
C LEU A 67 28.48 25.14 -39.14
N SER A 68 28.01 24.18 -38.33
CA SER A 68 28.81 23.02 -37.90
C SER A 68 29.16 22.03 -39.03
N LEU A 69 28.53 22.16 -40.21
CA LEU A 69 28.88 21.37 -41.40
C LEU A 69 30.18 21.85 -42.08
N VAL A 70 30.72 23.00 -41.66
CA VAL A 70 32.03 23.52 -42.14
C VAL A 70 33.11 23.12 -41.12
N PRO A 71 34.08 22.23 -41.46
CA PRO A 71 34.96 21.61 -40.46
C PRO A 71 35.76 22.59 -39.59
N VAL A 72 36.24 23.69 -40.18
CA VAL A 72 37.04 24.72 -39.48
C VAL A 72 36.20 25.53 -38.48
N LEU A 73 34.93 25.80 -38.81
CA LEU A 73 34.00 26.51 -37.92
C LEU A 73 33.46 25.59 -36.81
N GLY A 74 33.33 24.29 -37.08
CA GLY A 74 32.87 23.29 -36.12
C GLY A 74 33.70 23.25 -34.82
N LEU A 75 35.03 23.35 -34.92
CA LEU A 75 35.93 23.34 -33.75
C LEU A 75 35.71 24.53 -32.80
N VAL A 76 35.35 25.71 -33.32
CA VAL A 76 35.02 26.90 -32.53
C VAL A 76 33.55 26.92 -32.09
N ALA A 77 32.68 26.19 -32.78
CA ALA A 77 31.24 26.11 -32.47
C ALA A 77 30.95 25.24 -31.23
N ILE A 78 31.71 24.18 -30.95
CA ILE A 78 31.43 23.23 -29.87
C ILE A 78 31.35 23.90 -28.48
N PRO A 79 32.32 24.74 -28.04
CA PRO A 79 32.22 25.42 -26.74
C PRO A 79 31.02 26.36 -26.65
N ASN A 80 30.71 27.09 -27.72
CA ASN A 80 29.57 28.01 -27.77
C ASN A 80 28.22 27.28 -27.73
N LEU A 81 28.12 26.12 -28.39
CA LEU A 81 26.97 25.24 -28.34
C LEU A 81 26.77 24.69 -26.92
N LEU A 82 27.85 24.26 -26.25
CA LEU A 82 27.82 23.82 -24.85
C LEU A 82 27.34 24.93 -23.90
N VAL A 83 27.84 26.16 -24.07
CA VAL A 83 27.36 27.32 -23.28
C VAL A 83 25.87 27.59 -23.53
N CYS A 84 25.41 27.55 -24.78
CA CYS A 84 23.97 27.71 -25.09
C CYS A 84 23.12 26.60 -24.46
N MET A 85 23.58 25.35 -24.50
CA MET A 85 22.90 24.21 -23.85
C MET A 85 22.83 24.36 -22.32
N ILE A 86 23.91 24.84 -21.69
CA ILE A 86 23.94 25.14 -20.25
C ILE A 86 22.96 26.28 -19.93
N VAL A 87 22.94 27.37 -20.72
CA VAL A 87 21.98 28.46 -20.53
C VAL A 87 20.54 27.96 -20.65
N LEU A 88 20.21 27.14 -21.65
CA LEU A 88 18.88 26.54 -21.82
C LEU A 88 18.51 25.60 -20.65
N LEU A 89 19.46 24.81 -20.17
CA LEU A 89 19.28 23.87 -19.05
C LEU A 89 18.91 24.60 -17.75
N TYR A 90 19.44 25.80 -17.48
CA TYR A 90 19.13 26.57 -16.27
C TYR A 90 18.00 27.60 -16.45
N ALA A 91 17.93 28.27 -17.60
CA ALA A 91 16.92 29.29 -17.87
C ALA A 91 15.51 28.70 -18.03
N THR A 92 15.38 27.52 -18.66
CA THR A 92 14.06 26.96 -18.97
C THR A 92 13.33 26.43 -17.72
N PRO A 93 13.96 25.67 -16.79
CA PRO A 93 13.36 25.35 -15.49
C PRO A 93 13.05 26.59 -14.65
N SER A 94 13.93 27.60 -14.69
CA SER A 94 13.72 28.86 -13.95
C SER A 94 12.49 29.61 -14.47
N LEU A 95 12.33 29.71 -15.80
CA LEU A 95 11.14 30.30 -16.43
C LEU A 95 9.88 29.47 -16.14
N ALA A 96 9.97 28.14 -16.25
CA ALA A 96 8.86 27.24 -15.94
C ALA A 96 8.39 27.41 -14.49
N TYR A 97 9.32 27.51 -13.53
CA TYR A 97 9.02 27.80 -12.13
C TYR A 97 8.37 29.18 -11.96
N LEU A 98 8.93 30.25 -12.54
CA LEU A 98 8.34 31.59 -12.42
C LEU A 98 6.93 31.70 -13.03
N LEU A 99 6.65 30.95 -14.11
CA LEU A 99 5.33 30.95 -14.77
C LEU A 99 4.31 30.00 -14.12
N LEU A 100 4.75 28.82 -13.64
CA LEU A 100 3.87 27.76 -13.15
C LEU A 100 3.78 27.70 -11.63
N ALA A 101 4.83 28.08 -10.89
CA ALA A 101 4.80 27.99 -9.43
C ALA A 101 4.00 29.11 -8.76
N GLN A 102 3.86 30.26 -9.44
CA GLN A 102 3.09 31.45 -9.02
C GLN A 102 3.47 32.03 -7.65
N ASP A 103 4.73 31.96 -7.27
CA ASP A 103 5.24 32.40 -5.96
C ASP A 103 6.60 33.11 -6.10
N HIS A 104 7.09 33.71 -5.02
CA HIS A 104 8.40 34.34 -4.95
C HIS A 104 9.53 33.32 -5.16
N PRO A 105 10.63 33.67 -5.87
CA PRO A 105 11.83 32.85 -5.85
C PRO A 105 12.33 32.73 -4.40
N PRO A 106 12.85 31.56 -3.97
CA PRO A 106 13.26 31.34 -2.59
C PRO A 106 14.26 32.42 -2.13
N ALA A 107 14.12 32.92 -0.90
CA ALA A 107 14.87 34.09 -0.41
C ALA A 107 16.41 33.95 -0.39
N HIS A 108 16.93 32.72 -0.56
CA HIS A 108 18.36 32.42 -0.68
C HIS A 108 18.89 32.49 -2.13
N VAL A 109 18.03 32.63 -3.15
CA VAL A 109 18.44 32.72 -4.56
C VAL A 109 18.94 34.14 -4.86
N ARG A 110 20.27 34.32 -4.84
CA ARG A 110 20.95 35.57 -5.23
C ARG A 110 21.29 35.65 -6.73
N GLY A 111 21.13 34.55 -7.48
CA GLY A 111 21.47 34.44 -8.90
C GLY A 111 20.28 34.58 -9.85
N LEU A 112 20.55 34.64 -11.16
CA LEU A 112 19.54 34.79 -12.22
C LEU A 112 18.67 33.53 -12.44
N PHE A 113 19.20 32.36 -12.09
CA PHE A 113 18.55 31.06 -12.27
C PHE A 113 18.33 30.36 -10.91
N LEU A 114 17.39 29.42 -10.88
CA LEU A 114 17.23 28.51 -9.75
C LEU A 114 18.56 27.78 -9.46
N PRO A 115 19.04 27.72 -8.20
CA PRO A 115 20.30 27.09 -7.82
C PRO A 115 20.13 25.55 -7.70
N LEU A 116 19.49 24.95 -8.70
CA LEU A 116 19.27 23.52 -8.78
C LEU A 116 20.42 22.88 -9.56
N ASN A 117 20.85 21.70 -9.11
CA ASN A 117 21.86 20.89 -9.81
C ASN A 117 21.39 20.55 -11.25
N PRO A 118 22.31 20.44 -12.24
CA PRO A 118 22.00 20.06 -13.64
C PRO A 118 21.01 18.92 -13.80
N VAL A 119 21.12 17.86 -12.98
CA VAL A 119 20.25 16.68 -13.02
C VAL A 119 18.79 17.03 -12.65
N ARG A 120 18.60 17.89 -11.65
CA ARG A 120 17.27 18.38 -11.24
C ARG A 120 16.64 19.27 -12.32
N ASN A 121 17.45 20.14 -12.92
CA ASN A 121 17.01 20.99 -14.03
C ASN A 121 16.59 20.16 -15.26
N LEU A 122 17.33 19.10 -15.58
CA LEU A 122 16.94 18.13 -16.61
C LEU A 122 15.64 17.38 -16.25
N GLY A 123 15.48 16.99 -14.98
CA GLY A 123 14.24 16.40 -14.47
C GLY A 123 13.02 17.32 -14.68
N ILE A 124 13.14 18.60 -14.30
CA ILE A 124 12.09 19.61 -14.49
C ILE A 124 11.80 19.83 -15.98
N LEU A 125 12.82 19.85 -16.85
CA LEU A 125 12.64 19.92 -18.31
C LEU A 125 11.84 18.72 -18.85
N LEU A 126 12.17 17.50 -18.41
CA LEU A 126 11.46 16.29 -18.81
C LEU A 126 10.01 16.29 -18.30
N ALA A 127 9.77 16.74 -17.07
CA ALA A 127 8.43 16.90 -16.51
C ALA A 127 7.61 17.95 -17.30
N LEU A 128 8.23 19.08 -17.65
CA LEU A 128 7.62 20.12 -18.50
C LEU A 128 7.29 19.59 -19.91
N ALA A 129 8.17 18.78 -20.51
CA ALA A 129 7.95 18.19 -21.82
C ALA A 129 6.76 17.21 -21.80
N HIS A 130 6.71 16.30 -20.82
CA HIS A 130 5.55 15.42 -20.62
C HIS A 130 4.25 16.21 -20.38
N TYR A 131 4.32 17.31 -19.62
CA TYR A 131 3.18 18.18 -19.38
C TYR A 131 2.69 18.89 -20.65
N LEU A 132 3.59 19.44 -21.46
CA LEU A 132 3.24 20.07 -22.74
C LEU A 132 2.63 19.06 -23.72
N LEU A 133 3.18 17.84 -23.78
CA LEU A 133 2.60 16.74 -24.55
C LEU A 133 1.18 16.39 -24.06
N PHE A 134 0.98 16.27 -22.74
CA PHE A 134 -0.36 16.09 -22.16
C PHE A 134 -1.33 17.20 -22.57
N LEU A 135 -0.96 18.48 -22.44
CA LEU A 135 -1.81 19.61 -22.86
C LEU A 135 -2.19 19.51 -24.34
N THR A 136 -1.22 19.22 -25.23
CA THR A 136 -1.49 19.07 -26.68
C THR A 136 -2.39 17.88 -27.02
N HIS A 137 -2.40 16.83 -26.19
CA HIS A 137 -3.26 15.67 -26.38
C HIS A 137 -4.67 15.88 -25.79
N TRP A 138 -4.75 16.57 -24.65
CA TRP A 138 -5.95 16.67 -23.83
C TRP A 138 -6.84 17.87 -24.21
N LEU A 139 -6.29 19.09 -24.37
CA LEU A 139 -7.11 20.27 -24.68
C LEU A 139 -7.94 20.13 -25.97
N PRO A 140 -7.39 19.63 -27.10
CA PRO A 140 -8.19 19.49 -28.33
C PRO A 140 -9.33 18.49 -28.16
N ARG A 141 -9.09 17.37 -27.48
CA ARG A 141 -10.10 16.34 -27.22
C ARG A 141 -11.20 16.84 -26.28
N TRP A 142 -10.84 17.60 -25.24
CA TRP A 142 -11.78 18.24 -24.34
C TRP A 142 -12.62 19.30 -25.06
N GLY A 143 -11.96 20.23 -25.78
CA GLY A 143 -12.63 21.29 -26.53
C GLY A 143 -13.58 20.75 -27.61
N LEU A 144 -13.16 19.73 -28.37
CA LEU A 144 -14.01 19.03 -29.33
C LEU A 144 -15.19 18.33 -28.66
N SER A 145 -15.01 17.73 -27.48
CA SER A 145 -16.11 17.06 -26.76
C SER A 145 -17.15 18.08 -26.28
N VAL A 146 -16.72 19.23 -25.74
CA VAL A 146 -17.61 20.32 -25.31
C VAL A 146 -18.32 20.94 -26.52
N ALA A 147 -17.59 21.27 -27.59
CA ALA A 147 -18.15 21.85 -28.81
C ALA A 147 -19.16 20.91 -29.49
N ARG A 148 -18.85 19.62 -29.58
CA ARG A 148 -19.75 18.59 -30.13
C ARG A 148 -21.05 18.47 -29.35
N LEU A 149 -20.99 18.48 -28.01
CA LEU A 149 -22.20 18.40 -27.18
C LEU A 149 -23.05 19.67 -27.23
N LEU A 150 -22.44 20.84 -27.40
CA LEU A 150 -23.16 22.09 -27.68
C LEU A 150 -23.84 22.04 -29.06
N LEU A 151 -23.15 21.54 -30.09
CA LEU A 151 -23.68 21.37 -31.44
C LEU A 151 -24.81 20.33 -31.52
N GLU A 152 -24.66 19.17 -30.87
CA GLU A 152 -25.71 18.13 -30.82
C GLU A 152 -26.98 18.64 -30.12
N ARG A 153 -26.86 19.51 -29.11
CA ARG A 153 -28.03 20.17 -28.47
C ARG A 153 -28.62 21.32 -29.28
N LEU A 154 -27.81 22.02 -30.08
CA LEU A 154 -28.30 23.00 -31.07
C LEU A 154 -29.08 22.30 -32.20
N ALA A 155 -28.56 21.18 -32.73
CA ALA A 155 -29.20 20.38 -33.76
C ALA A 155 -30.56 19.81 -33.29
N LEU A 156 -30.67 19.39 -32.03
CA LEU A 156 -31.93 18.93 -31.42
C LEU A 156 -33.01 20.02 -31.29
N ARG A 157 -32.68 21.33 -31.42
CA ARG A 157 -33.68 22.41 -31.54
C ARG A 157 -34.05 22.75 -32.99
N LEU A 158 -33.20 22.41 -33.96
CA LEU A 158 -33.43 22.67 -35.38
C LEU A 158 -34.19 21.53 -36.09
N GLY A 159 -34.48 20.44 -35.37
CA GLY A 159 -35.06 19.20 -35.90
C GLY A 159 -36.48 18.87 -35.40
N GLU A 160 -37.45 19.78 -35.55
CA GLU A 160 -38.87 19.38 -35.65
C GLU A 160 -39.48 19.86 -36.99
N PRO A 161 -39.89 18.95 -37.89
CA PRO A 161 -40.61 19.33 -39.11
C PRO A 161 -42.09 19.59 -38.78
N GLY A 162 -42.41 20.83 -38.42
CA GLY A 162 -43.78 21.33 -38.31
C GLY A 162 -44.32 21.75 -39.68
N GLY A 163 -45.33 21.05 -40.19
CA GLY A 163 -45.88 21.30 -41.52
C GLY A 163 -46.77 22.54 -41.64
N VAL A 164 -46.70 23.16 -42.82
CA VAL A 164 -47.72 24.02 -43.48
C VAL A 164 -48.22 25.26 -42.73
N ARG A 165 -47.91 26.43 -43.30
CA ARG A 165 -48.83 27.59 -43.37
C ARG A 165 -48.86 28.14 -44.80
N PRO A 166 -49.99 28.74 -45.25
CA PRO A 166 -50.18 29.13 -46.64
C PRO A 166 -49.44 30.41 -47.02
N SER A 167 -49.28 30.60 -48.33
CA SER A 167 -48.63 31.75 -48.97
C SER A 167 -49.25 33.10 -48.59
N PRO A 168 -48.42 34.15 -48.53
CA PRO A 168 -48.80 35.47 -49.00
C PRO A 168 -48.04 35.87 -50.28
N VAL A 169 -48.55 36.92 -50.91
CA VAL A 169 -48.21 37.41 -52.26
C VAL A 169 -47.00 38.37 -52.23
N THR A 170 -46.39 38.51 -53.40
CA THR A 170 -45.29 39.42 -53.83
C THR A 170 -45.14 40.78 -53.12
N GLY A 171 -43.91 41.30 -53.04
CA GLY A 171 -43.67 42.75 -53.14
C GLY A 171 -42.49 43.32 -52.34
N ASP A 172 -41.35 43.49 -53.04
CA ASP A 172 -40.46 44.67 -53.09
C ASP A 172 -40.03 45.51 -51.85
N GLY A 173 -38.90 46.23 -52.01
CA GLY A 173 -38.52 47.39 -51.19
C GLY A 173 -37.35 47.24 -50.21
N GLY A 174 -36.39 48.18 -50.26
CA GLY A 174 -35.20 48.23 -49.39
C GLY A 174 -35.05 49.56 -48.61
N GLY A 175 -33.81 49.87 -48.18
CA GLY A 175 -33.43 51.10 -47.46
C GLY A 175 -33.04 50.84 -45.98
N THR A 176 -31.77 50.94 -45.57
CA THR A 176 -30.96 52.15 -45.23
C THR A 176 -31.41 52.91 -43.97
N GLY A 177 -30.50 53.11 -43.01
CA GLY A 177 -30.69 54.09 -41.92
C GLY A 177 -29.81 53.86 -40.68
N GLU A 178 -28.74 54.63 -40.52
CA GLU A 178 -28.04 54.81 -39.24
C GLU A 178 -28.74 55.89 -38.40
N THR A 179 -28.59 55.85 -37.06
CA THR A 179 -28.11 56.98 -36.21
C THR A 179 -28.12 56.58 -34.72
N GLY A 180 -27.33 57.27 -33.89
CA GLY A 180 -27.06 56.88 -32.49
C GLY A 180 -27.86 57.66 -31.44
N GLY A 181 -27.63 57.33 -30.16
CA GLY A 181 -28.18 58.05 -29.01
C GLY A 181 -28.11 57.25 -27.71
N THR A 182 -27.46 57.79 -26.68
CA THR A 182 -27.25 57.16 -25.36
C THR A 182 -28.33 57.48 -24.33
N VAL A 183 -28.50 56.58 -23.34
CA VAL A 183 -28.84 56.78 -21.90
C VAL A 183 -29.90 55.77 -21.42
N GLY A 184 -29.72 55.25 -20.20
CA GLY A 184 -30.82 54.65 -19.42
C GLY A 184 -30.57 53.23 -18.92
N THR A 185 -30.41 53.09 -17.60
CA THR A 185 -30.41 51.80 -16.90
C THR A 185 -31.81 51.18 -16.86
N GLY A 186 -31.96 49.93 -17.32
CA GLY A 186 -33.19 49.15 -17.18
C GLY A 186 -33.03 47.72 -17.68
N ASP A 187 -33.39 46.75 -16.83
CA ASP A 187 -33.68 45.33 -17.10
C ASP A 187 -33.03 44.65 -18.30
N VAL A 188 -31.89 43.99 -18.07
CA VAL A 188 -31.36 42.99 -19.01
C VAL A 188 -32.09 41.66 -18.84
N ALA A 189 -33.24 41.60 -19.51
CA ALA A 189 -33.83 40.47 -20.21
C ALA A 189 -33.56 39.04 -19.71
N GLU A 190 -34.63 38.35 -19.31
CA GLU A 190 -34.74 36.89 -19.40
C GLU A 190 -34.50 36.43 -20.86
N ARG A 191 -33.26 36.04 -21.17
CA ARG A 191 -32.94 35.34 -22.43
C ARG A 191 -33.00 33.83 -22.21
N SER A 192 -33.96 33.18 -22.85
CA SER A 192 -34.21 31.73 -22.80
C SER A 192 -32.97 30.92 -23.21
N GLY A 193 -32.36 30.28 -22.22
CA GLY A 193 -31.04 29.69 -22.34
C GLY A 193 -31.02 28.32 -23.04
N LEU A 194 -29.81 27.88 -23.40
CA LEU A 194 -29.53 26.53 -23.94
C LEU A 194 -29.81 25.39 -22.91
N PHE A 195 -30.14 25.75 -21.67
CA PHE A 195 -30.24 24.85 -20.52
C PHE A 195 -31.53 25.02 -19.70
N ASP A 196 -32.54 25.71 -20.24
CA ASP A 196 -33.78 26.00 -19.53
C ASP A 196 -34.42 24.74 -18.92
N GLY A 197 -34.82 24.85 -17.64
CA GLY A 197 -35.40 23.76 -16.85
C GLY A 197 -34.46 22.64 -16.40
N PHE A 198 -33.17 22.66 -16.78
CA PHE A 198 -32.22 21.57 -16.48
C PHE A 198 -31.03 21.99 -15.59
N ALA A 199 -30.65 23.27 -15.58
CA ALA A 199 -29.65 23.79 -14.67
C ALA A 199 -29.88 25.28 -14.36
N LYS A 200 -29.44 25.71 -13.17
CA LYS A 200 -29.37 27.11 -12.73
C LYS A 200 -27.88 27.44 -12.50
N PHE A 201 -27.34 28.37 -13.30
CA PHE A 201 -25.92 28.73 -13.27
C PHE A 201 -25.68 30.03 -12.50
N GLY A 202 -24.51 30.16 -11.89
CA GLY A 202 -24.07 31.42 -11.29
C GLY A 202 -24.91 31.88 -10.11
N ILE A 203 -25.41 30.95 -9.29
CA ILE A 203 -26.12 31.29 -8.06
C ILE A 203 -25.10 31.81 -7.04
N PRO A 204 -25.31 33.00 -6.45
CA PRO A 204 -24.40 33.54 -5.45
C PRO A 204 -24.55 32.81 -4.10
N TYR A 205 -23.40 32.60 -3.45
CA TYR A 205 -23.30 32.22 -2.05
C TYR A 205 -22.22 33.05 -1.35
N ALA A 206 -22.44 33.43 -0.10
CA ALA A 206 -21.47 34.19 0.68
C ALA A 206 -20.41 33.23 1.27
N ASN A 207 -19.13 33.58 1.14
CA ASN A 207 -18.07 32.90 1.86
C ASN A 207 -17.78 33.54 3.23
N ASP A 208 -16.96 32.88 4.04
CA ASP A 208 -16.59 33.29 5.41
C ASP A 208 -15.85 34.65 5.50
N HIS A 209 -15.47 35.22 4.36
CA HIS A 209 -14.79 36.53 4.26
C HIS A 209 -15.69 37.62 3.66
N GLY A 210 -17.00 37.36 3.50
CA GLY A 210 -17.95 38.31 2.93
C GLY A 210 -17.80 38.54 1.42
N ARG A 211 -16.99 37.73 0.72
CA ARG A 211 -16.90 37.75 -0.74
C ARG A 211 -18.00 36.89 -1.34
N GLU A 212 -18.69 37.44 -2.34
CA GLU A 212 -19.66 36.67 -3.14
C GLU A 212 -18.92 35.67 -4.04
N MET A 213 -19.30 34.40 -3.90
CA MET A 213 -18.80 33.26 -4.67
C MET A 213 -19.97 32.64 -5.43
N LEU A 214 -19.70 31.89 -6.50
CA LEU A 214 -20.74 31.37 -7.40
C LEU A 214 -20.80 29.84 -7.37
N LEU A 215 -21.99 29.28 -7.50
CA LEU A 215 -22.21 27.85 -7.70
C LEU A 215 -23.25 27.58 -8.80
N ASP A 216 -23.16 26.40 -9.41
CA ASP A 216 -24.12 25.92 -10.40
C ASP A 216 -24.91 24.73 -9.84
N VAL A 217 -26.23 24.70 -10.07
CA VAL A 217 -27.13 23.62 -9.63
C VAL A 217 -27.81 22.96 -10.82
N TYR A 218 -27.58 21.65 -11.01
CA TYR A 218 -28.13 20.83 -12.08
C TYR A 218 -29.30 20.00 -11.55
N LEU A 219 -30.39 19.91 -12.33
CA LEU A 219 -31.68 19.37 -11.92
C LEU A 219 -32.08 18.14 -12.77
N PRO A 220 -32.58 17.04 -12.17
CA PRO A 220 -33.07 15.90 -12.93
C PRO A 220 -34.22 16.21 -13.88
N LYS A 221 -34.15 15.68 -15.11
CA LYS A 221 -35.23 15.79 -16.11
C LYS A 221 -36.53 15.20 -15.58
N THR A 222 -37.57 16.02 -15.43
CA THR A 222 -38.93 15.58 -15.13
C THR A 222 -39.60 15.04 -16.39
N LYS A 223 -39.97 13.75 -16.41
CA LYS A 223 -40.76 13.19 -17.53
C LYS A 223 -42.16 13.80 -17.53
N GLY A 224 -42.41 14.75 -18.42
CA GLY A 224 -43.75 15.30 -18.66
C GLY A 224 -44.72 14.23 -19.14
N LYS A 225 -45.91 14.16 -18.53
CA LYS A 225 -47.01 13.31 -19.02
C LYS A 225 -47.55 13.89 -20.34
N ARG A 226 -47.18 13.32 -21.49
CA ARG A 226 -48.00 13.47 -22.71
C ARG A 226 -49.37 12.86 -22.45
N ARG A 227 -50.42 13.69 -22.37
CA ARG A 227 -51.82 13.25 -22.49
C ARG A 227 -51.98 12.58 -23.86
N ARG A 228 -52.28 11.27 -23.89
CA ARG A 228 -52.82 10.64 -25.10
C ARG A 228 -54.30 10.99 -25.19
N SER A 229 -54.70 11.69 -26.25
CA SER A 229 -56.07 11.71 -26.73
C SER A 229 -56.37 10.38 -27.44
N ASN A 230 -57.55 9.81 -27.18
CA ASN A 230 -58.06 8.71 -28.00
C ASN A 230 -58.43 9.22 -29.41
N PRO A 231 -58.36 8.35 -30.40
CA PRO A 231 -59.47 8.22 -31.34
C PRO A 231 -60.02 6.78 -31.38
N THR A 232 -61.26 6.67 -31.86
CA THR A 232 -62.11 5.48 -31.83
C THR A 232 -62.00 4.61 -33.09
N SER A 233 -62.34 3.33 -32.94
CA SER A 233 -62.96 2.43 -33.94
C SER A 233 -62.51 2.48 -35.41
N HIS A 234 -61.87 1.40 -35.89
CA HIS A 234 -62.42 0.55 -36.96
C HIS A 234 -61.62 -0.77 -37.12
N SER A 235 -62.27 -1.75 -37.74
CA SER A 235 -61.81 -3.09 -38.19
C SER A 235 -62.55 -3.36 -39.52
N PRO A 236 -62.22 -4.34 -40.41
CA PRO A 236 -61.26 -5.45 -40.31
C PRO A 236 -60.41 -5.75 -41.60
N HIS A 237 -59.77 -6.93 -41.64
CA HIS A 237 -59.44 -7.82 -42.80
C HIS A 237 -58.07 -7.84 -43.56
N ARG A 238 -57.34 -8.96 -43.32
CA ARG A 238 -57.01 -10.10 -44.25
C ARG A 238 -55.74 -10.12 -45.17
N SER A 239 -54.99 -11.24 -45.04
CA SER A 239 -54.06 -11.89 -46.00
C SER A 239 -52.67 -11.25 -46.21
N THR A 240 -51.57 -11.96 -46.60
CA THR A 240 -51.32 -13.35 -47.09
C THR A 240 -50.03 -13.99 -46.48
N ARG A 241 -49.84 -15.31 -46.65
CA ARG A 241 -48.55 -16.05 -46.59
C ARG A 241 -48.11 -16.46 -48.02
N PRO A 242 -46.82 -16.80 -48.25
CA PRO A 242 -46.42 -18.19 -48.56
C PRO A 242 -44.99 -18.55 -48.03
N HIS A 243 -44.36 -19.74 -48.13
CA HIS A 243 -44.74 -21.18 -48.06
C HIS A 243 -43.48 -22.01 -47.63
N ALA A 244 -43.62 -23.31 -47.34
CA ALA A 244 -42.54 -24.26 -46.97
C ALA A 244 -41.84 -24.92 -48.20
N PRO A 245 -40.90 -25.91 -48.06
CA PRO A 245 -41.16 -27.32 -47.66
C PRO A 245 -40.30 -27.82 -46.46
N ASP A 246 -40.69 -28.77 -45.59
CA ASP A 246 -40.93 -30.24 -45.73
C ASP A 246 -39.62 -31.08 -45.78
N ASN A 247 -39.42 -32.25 -45.14
CA ASN A 247 -40.32 -33.29 -44.59
C ASN A 247 -39.75 -34.04 -43.35
N ASP A 248 -40.61 -34.79 -42.63
CA ASP A 248 -40.31 -35.79 -41.58
C ASP A 248 -40.16 -37.22 -42.19
N PRO A 249 -39.71 -38.26 -41.46
CA PRO A 249 -40.70 -39.24 -40.94
C PRO A 249 -40.36 -39.98 -39.61
N SER A 250 -41.26 -39.87 -38.63
CA SER A 250 -41.91 -40.94 -37.82
C SER A 250 -41.28 -42.34 -37.62
N ASN A 251 -41.30 -42.87 -36.38
CA ASN A 251 -42.05 -44.14 -36.06
C ASN A 251 -42.16 -44.59 -34.57
N ILE A 252 -43.37 -44.46 -34.00
CA ILE A 252 -44.21 -45.42 -33.19
C ILE A 252 -43.71 -46.06 -31.82
N PRO A 253 -44.55 -46.79 -30.98
CA PRO A 253 -44.96 -46.33 -29.62
C PRO A 253 -44.87 -47.49 -28.53
N PRO A 254 -45.81 -47.76 -27.56
CA PRO A 254 -46.81 -46.97 -26.76
C PRO A 254 -46.79 -47.26 -25.21
N SER A 255 -47.67 -46.58 -24.42
CA SER A 255 -48.53 -47.04 -23.25
C SER A 255 -48.03 -48.09 -22.19
N THR A 256 -48.39 -48.17 -20.89
CA THR A 256 -49.60 -47.81 -20.06
C THR A 256 -49.27 -47.90 -18.51
N PRO A 257 -50.16 -47.98 -17.47
CA PRO A 257 -49.92 -47.26 -16.19
C PRO A 257 -50.13 -48.01 -14.81
N ALA A 258 -49.96 -47.24 -13.72
CA ALA A 258 -50.72 -47.25 -12.44
C ALA A 258 -50.49 -48.29 -11.29
N SER A 259 -50.57 -47.74 -10.05
CA SER A 259 -51.18 -48.28 -8.79
C SER A 259 -50.30 -48.29 -7.51
N SER A 260 -50.94 -48.08 -6.35
CA SER A 260 -50.38 -47.89 -4.98
C SER A 260 -50.75 -49.09 -4.05
N PRO A 261 -50.27 -49.25 -2.77
CA PRO A 261 -50.62 -48.40 -1.60
C PRO A 261 -49.52 -48.28 -0.47
N GLY A 262 -49.83 -47.61 0.66
CA GLY A 262 -48.97 -47.45 1.89
C GLY A 262 -49.14 -48.59 2.94
N PRO A 263 -48.98 -48.40 4.28
CA PRO A 263 -48.69 -47.17 5.09
C PRO A 263 -47.68 -47.34 6.30
N SER A 264 -47.36 -46.24 7.02
CA SER A 264 -46.90 -46.20 8.45
C SER A 264 -46.70 -44.73 8.90
N SER A 265 -47.50 -44.14 9.81
CA SER A 265 -47.57 -44.24 11.28
C SER A 265 -46.52 -43.40 12.06
N SER A 266 -47.02 -42.45 12.87
CA SER A 266 -46.28 -41.67 13.89
C SER A 266 -46.77 -42.07 15.29
N PRO A 267 -45.98 -41.89 16.37
CA PRO A 267 -46.38 -40.87 17.36
C PRO A 267 -45.25 -40.25 18.24
N GLY A 268 -45.51 -39.04 18.76
CA GLY A 268 -45.25 -38.74 20.19
C GLY A 268 -44.08 -37.80 20.58
N PRO A 269 -44.18 -37.00 21.68
CA PRO A 269 -43.46 -35.71 21.76
C PRO A 269 -42.79 -35.25 23.10
N ARG A 270 -41.80 -34.32 22.98
CA ARG A 270 -41.42 -33.24 23.95
C ARG A 270 -40.74 -33.66 25.29
N PRO A 271 -40.08 -32.74 26.08
CA PRO A 271 -40.16 -31.26 26.09
C PRO A 271 -38.83 -30.44 26.18
N ARG A 272 -38.97 -29.09 26.17
CA ARG A 272 -38.01 -28.07 26.68
C ARG A 272 -38.76 -26.90 27.33
N PRO A 273 -38.41 -26.43 28.54
CA PRO A 273 -38.68 -25.06 29.06
C PRO A 273 -37.54 -24.09 28.67
N GLN A 274 -37.76 -22.84 28.23
CA GLN A 274 -38.12 -21.59 28.97
C GLN A 274 -37.06 -21.21 30.04
N THR A 275 -36.47 -20.00 30.12
CA THR A 275 -36.98 -18.59 30.18
C THR A 275 -35.81 -17.57 29.93
N ALA A 276 -35.91 -16.23 29.83
CA ALA A 276 -36.91 -15.25 29.37
C ALA A 276 -36.30 -13.79 29.41
N ALA A 277 -37.07 -12.77 28.97
CA ALA A 277 -36.92 -11.29 29.14
C ALA A 277 -36.19 -10.45 28.04
N SER A 278 -36.62 -9.22 27.66
CA SER A 278 -37.97 -8.68 27.32
C SER A 278 -37.94 -7.22 26.83
N THR A 279 -38.87 -6.88 25.90
CA THR A 279 -39.48 -5.57 25.54
C THR A 279 -38.95 -4.77 24.32
N PRO A 280 -39.77 -3.93 23.65
CA PRO A 280 -41.22 -4.02 23.40
C PRO A 280 -41.61 -3.97 21.91
N SER A 281 -42.83 -4.38 21.58
CA SER A 281 -43.39 -4.40 20.23
C SER A 281 -44.05 -3.07 19.79
N SER A 282 -43.89 -2.67 18.52
CA SER A 282 -44.84 -1.78 17.84
C SER A 282 -45.41 -2.47 16.60
N SER A 283 -46.75 -2.47 16.50
CA SER A 283 -47.51 -3.19 15.47
C SER A 283 -47.38 -2.53 14.09
N GLY A 284 -46.75 -3.23 13.14
CA GLY A 284 -46.70 -2.82 11.73
C GLY A 284 -47.82 -3.46 10.92
N ILE A 285 -48.83 -2.67 10.54
CA ILE A 285 -49.82 -3.06 9.53
C ILE A 285 -49.11 -3.14 8.16
N GLU A 286 -49.19 -4.28 7.47
CA GLU A 286 -48.66 -4.40 6.11
C GLU A 286 -49.44 -3.49 5.14
N MET A 287 -48.74 -2.54 4.52
CA MET A 287 -49.32 -1.62 3.54
C MET A 287 -49.14 -2.12 2.10
N SER A 288 -50.21 -1.98 1.32
CA SER A 288 -50.27 -2.38 -0.09
C SER A 288 -49.22 -1.72 -1.00
N PRO A 289 -48.81 -2.37 -2.11
CA PRO A 289 -47.78 -1.85 -3.02
C PRO A 289 -48.06 -0.47 -3.60
N SER A 290 -49.35 -0.13 -3.86
CA SER A 290 -49.76 1.17 -4.38
C SER A 290 -49.45 2.31 -3.40
N THR A 291 -49.59 2.06 -2.10
CA THR A 291 -49.28 3.02 -1.03
C THR A 291 -47.77 3.27 -0.95
N ARG A 292 -46.95 2.22 -1.15
CA ARG A 292 -45.48 2.29 -1.18
C ARG A 292 -44.97 3.09 -2.39
N ALA A 293 -45.62 2.99 -3.54
CA ALA A 293 -45.33 3.80 -4.72
C ALA A 293 -45.69 5.28 -4.51
N ARG A 294 -46.87 5.56 -3.95
CA ARG A 294 -47.38 6.92 -3.69
C ARG A 294 -46.56 7.66 -2.63
N ARG A 295 -45.90 6.95 -1.71
CA ARG A 295 -44.94 7.52 -0.73
C ARG A 295 -43.55 7.81 -1.32
N ARG A 296 -43.14 7.12 -2.40
CA ARG A 296 -41.86 7.39 -3.10
C ARG A 296 -41.90 8.65 -3.97
N SER A 297 -43.06 9.11 -4.42
CA SER A 297 -43.18 10.35 -5.21
C SER A 297 -43.20 11.64 -4.39
N ALA A 298 -43.05 11.56 -3.06
CA ALA A 298 -43.13 12.70 -2.13
C ALA A 298 -41.80 13.01 -1.41
N ARG A 299 -40.72 12.27 -1.70
CA ARG A 299 -39.36 12.54 -1.20
C ARG A 299 -38.54 13.26 -2.27
N GLY A 300 -37.68 14.18 -1.85
CA GLY A 300 -36.75 14.88 -2.73
C GLY A 300 -35.72 13.96 -3.39
N LYS A 301 -34.91 14.51 -4.29
CA LYS A 301 -33.87 13.78 -5.02
C LYS A 301 -32.55 13.74 -4.23
N PRO A 302 -31.75 12.66 -4.32
CA PRO A 302 -30.41 12.65 -3.70
C PRO A 302 -29.54 13.77 -4.28
N VAL A 303 -28.73 14.39 -3.42
CA VAL A 303 -27.94 15.57 -3.75
C VAL A 303 -26.46 15.18 -3.83
N ILE A 304 -25.72 15.63 -4.84
CA ILE A 304 -24.26 15.48 -4.94
C ILE A 304 -23.63 16.88 -4.98
N VAL A 305 -22.79 17.20 -4.00
CA VAL A 305 -21.92 18.38 -4.03
C VAL A 305 -20.56 17.93 -4.56
N PHE A 306 -20.08 18.48 -5.68
CA PHE A 306 -18.83 18.04 -6.31
C PHE A 306 -17.72 19.11 -6.20
N LEU A 307 -16.67 18.81 -5.45
CA LEU A 307 -15.44 19.60 -5.33
C LEU A 307 -14.42 19.11 -6.35
N TYR A 308 -14.19 19.90 -7.41
CA TYR A 308 -13.19 19.58 -8.42
C TYR A 308 -11.76 19.64 -7.88
N ASP A 309 -10.82 19.03 -8.61
CA ASP A 309 -9.40 19.06 -8.24
C ASP A 309 -8.87 20.49 -8.15
N LEU A 310 -8.06 20.77 -7.11
CA LEU A 310 -7.64 22.13 -6.76
C LEU A 310 -6.49 22.65 -7.65
N GLY A 311 -6.09 21.85 -8.64
CA GLY A 311 -5.11 22.16 -9.67
C GLY A 311 -3.72 21.66 -9.31
N ILE A 312 -3.07 21.01 -10.28
CA ILE A 312 -1.65 20.61 -10.22
C ILE A 312 -0.77 21.60 -11.01
N LEU A 313 -1.38 22.58 -11.70
CA LEU A 313 -0.80 23.20 -12.91
C LEU A 313 -0.97 24.74 -13.00
N GLY A 314 -0.33 25.46 -12.08
CA GLY A 314 -0.01 26.89 -12.21
C GLY A 314 -1.16 27.83 -12.62
N PRO A 315 -1.01 28.63 -13.70
CA PRO A 315 -1.92 29.75 -14.00
C PRO A 315 -3.32 29.32 -14.48
N ILE A 316 -3.52 28.06 -14.84
CA ILE A 316 -4.78 27.56 -15.39
C ILE A 316 -5.63 27.05 -14.23
N LYS A 317 -6.45 27.93 -13.66
CA LYS A 317 -7.33 27.61 -12.53
C LYS A 317 -8.61 26.93 -13.00
N PRO A 318 -8.96 25.73 -12.48
CA PRO A 318 -10.23 25.10 -12.79
C PRO A 318 -11.39 25.95 -12.24
N LYS A 319 -12.47 26.02 -13.02
CA LYS A 319 -13.70 26.76 -12.71
C LYS A 319 -14.89 25.80 -12.76
N ARG A 320 -15.95 26.06 -12.00
CA ARG A 320 -17.21 25.28 -12.02
C ARG A 320 -17.75 25.01 -13.43
N THR A 321 -17.59 25.98 -14.35
CA THR A 321 -18.06 25.90 -15.75
C THR A 321 -17.36 24.83 -16.59
N TRP A 322 -16.22 24.30 -16.15
CA TRP A 322 -15.53 23.18 -16.81
C TRP A 322 -16.24 21.84 -16.56
N PHE A 323 -17.04 21.76 -15.50
CA PHE A 323 -17.69 20.53 -15.05
C PHE A 323 -19.19 20.47 -15.42
N VAL A 324 -19.65 21.35 -16.32
CA VAL A 324 -21.02 21.40 -16.84
C VAL A 324 -21.49 20.05 -17.39
N LEU A 325 -20.63 19.33 -18.10
CA LEU A 325 -20.95 17.99 -18.62
C LEU A 325 -21.11 16.95 -17.51
N LEU A 326 -20.31 17.04 -16.44
CA LEU A 326 -20.40 16.15 -15.29
C LEU A 326 -21.69 16.42 -14.49
N GLY A 327 -21.97 17.69 -14.22
CA GLY A 327 -23.23 18.13 -13.59
C GLY A 327 -24.45 17.68 -14.38
N ALA A 328 -24.41 17.83 -15.70
CA ALA A 328 -25.44 17.34 -16.61
C ALA A 328 -25.60 15.81 -16.55
N LYS A 329 -24.52 15.03 -16.62
CA LYS A 329 -24.62 13.56 -16.62
C LYS A 329 -25.14 13.01 -15.31
N LEU A 330 -24.66 13.54 -14.18
CA LEU A 330 -25.18 13.16 -12.86
C LEU A 330 -26.66 13.60 -12.68
N ALA A 331 -27.08 14.73 -13.25
CA ALA A 331 -28.50 15.11 -13.29
C ALA A 331 -29.36 14.18 -14.16
N GLU A 332 -28.85 13.71 -15.30
CA GLU A 332 -29.50 12.67 -16.12
C GLU A 332 -29.65 11.34 -15.38
N MET A 333 -28.70 11.00 -14.50
CA MET A 333 -28.77 9.85 -13.59
C MET A 333 -29.74 10.03 -12.40
N GLY A 334 -30.36 11.21 -12.26
CA GLY A 334 -31.43 11.47 -11.28
C GLY A 334 -31.00 12.18 -9.99
N TYR A 335 -29.77 12.69 -9.91
CA TYR A 335 -29.26 13.47 -8.78
C TYR A 335 -29.49 14.97 -8.95
N VAL A 336 -29.71 15.71 -7.87
CA VAL A 336 -29.49 17.17 -7.88
C VAL A 336 -28.00 17.40 -7.65
N VAL A 337 -27.33 18.14 -8.52
CA VAL A 337 -25.87 18.29 -8.48
C VAL A 337 -25.49 19.73 -8.23
N VAL A 338 -24.56 19.97 -7.32
CA VAL A 338 -24.06 21.30 -6.95
C VAL A 338 -22.56 21.36 -7.22
N ILE A 339 -22.13 22.32 -8.03
CA ILE A 339 -20.71 22.53 -8.37
C ILE A 339 -20.35 23.99 -8.01
N PRO A 340 -19.63 24.22 -6.91
CA PRO A 340 -19.22 25.55 -6.47
C PRO A 340 -17.87 25.97 -7.07
N ASP A 341 -17.67 27.27 -7.29
CA ASP A 341 -16.32 27.84 -7.27
C ASP A 341 -15.87 28.01 -5.81
N ILE A 342 -14.59 27.76 -5.51
CA ILE A 342 -13.96 27.96 -4.20
C ILE A 342 -12.64 28.74 -4.34
N THR A 343 -12.15 29.35 -3.27
CA THR A 343 -10.94 30.18 -3.29
C THR A 343 -9.68 29.31 -3.38
N LEU A 344 -9.17 29.15 -4.60
CA LEU A 344 -7.95 28.39 -4.89
C LEU A 344 -6.67 29.19 -4.59
N TYR A 345 -5.53 28.49 -4.55
CA TYR A 345 -4.20 29.11 -4.48
C TYR A 345 -3.88 29.90 -5.76
N PRO A 346 -3.14 31.03 -5.70
CA PRO A 346 -2.58 31.70 -4.52
C PRO A 346 -3.54 32.59 -3.70
N GLU A 347 -4.77 32.84 -4.15
CA GLU A 347 -5.72 33.70 -3.42
C GLU A 347 -6.24 33.07 -2.11
N GLY A 348 -6.19 31.74 -1.99
CA GLY A 348 -6.62 30.97 -0.84
C GLY A 348 -5.61 29.91 -0.40
N SER A 349 -5.63 29.62 0.90
CA SER A 349 -4.88 28.52 1.53
C SER A 349 -5.79 27.31 1.77
N ALA A 350 -5.23 26.17 2.20
CA ALA A 350 -6.01 25.03 2.69
C ALA A 350 -7.09 25.41 3.72
N GLU A 351 -6.81 26.36 4.62
CA GLU A 351 -7.79 26.88 5.58
C GLU A 351 -8.94 27.62 4.88
N THR A 352 -8.63 28.45 3.88
CA THR A 352 -9.63 29.15 3.05
C THR A 352 -10.50 28.15 2.28
N MET A 353 -9.90 27.14 1.66
CA MET A 353 -10.60 26.11 0.88
C MET A 353 -11.55 25.28 1.75
N VAL A 354 -11.14 24.93 2.98
CA VAL A 354 -11.99 24.20 3.94
C VAL A 354 -13.15 25.08 4.42
N ARG A 355 -12.92 26.37 4.68
CA ARG A 355 -13.99 27.33 5.03
C ARG A 355 -15.01 27.46 3.91
N ASP A 356 -14.56 27.62 2.67
CA ASP A 356 -15.43 27.70 1.49
C ASP A 356 -16.26 26.42 1.31
N ALA A 357 -15.65 25.24 1.47
CA ALA A 357 -16.36 23.95 1.43
C ALA A 357 -17.46 23.85 2.52
N ARG A 358 -17.21 24.35 3.74
CA ARG A 358 -18.25 24.46 4.79
C ARG A 358 -19.36 25.44 4.40
N CYS A 359 -19.03 26.60 3.81
CA CYS A 359 -20.02 27.57 3.35
C CYS A 359 -20.92 27.02 2.26
N VAL A 360 -20.38 26.26 1.30
CA VAL A 360 -21.16 25.54 0.29
C VAL A 360 -22.09 24.52 0.94
N LEU A 361 -21.60 23.71 1.89
CA LEU A 361 -22.43 22.72 2.57
C LEU A 361 -23.57 23.39 3.37
N ARG A 362 -23.31 24.50 4.06
CA ARG A 362 -24.36 25.32 4.70
C ARG A 362 -25.39 25.78 3.67
N TRP A 363 -24.95 26.41 2.58
CA TRP A 363 -25.84 26.89 1.51
C TRP A 363 -26.74 25.77 0.96
N VAL A 364 -26.18 24.57 0.74
CA VAL A 364 -26.95 23.39 0.31
C VAL A 364 -27.97 22.99 1.36
N GLY A 365 -27.59 22.93 2.65
CA GLY A 365 -28.52 22.61 3.73
C GLY A 365 -29.71 23.58 3.81
N GLU A 366 -29.46 24.87 3.58
CA GLU A 366 -30.46 25.94 3.65
C GLU A 366 -31.37 26.02 2.41
N ASN A 367 -30.86 25.72 1.21
CA ASN A 367 -31.55 26.04 -0.06
C ASN A 367 -31.99 24.80 -0.89
N ILE A 368 -31.49 23.58 -0.61
CA ILE A 368 -31.69 22.44 -1.53
C ILE A 368 -33.07 21.76 -1.46
N SER A 369 -33.83 22.00 -0.40
CA SER A 369 -35.05 21.25 -0.02
C SER A 369 -36.13 21.12 -1.11
N TYR A 370 -36.94 20.06 -1.01
CA TYR A 370 -38.18 19.87 -1.77
C TYR A 370 -39.41 20.25 -0.92
N VAL A 371 -40.15 21.28 -1.31
CA VAL A 371 -41.43 21.66 -0.71
C VAL A 371 -42.55 21.12 -1.59
N ALA A 372 -43.30 20.15 -1.08
CA ALA A 372 -44.53 19.70 -1.72
C ALA A 372 -45.66 20.70 -1.43
N ALA A 373 -46.17 21.37 -2.47
CA ALA A 373 -47.33 22.23 -2.35
C ALA A 373 -48.61 21.41 -2.08
N ALA A 374 -48.96 21.24 -0.81
CA ALA A 374 -50.27 20.72 -0.40
C ALA A 374 -50.66 21.17 1.02
N SER A 375 -51.76 21.92 1.07
CA SER A 375 -52.51 22.38 2.25
C SER A 375 -52.43 21.50 3.49
N ARG A 376 -52.02 22.10 4.63
CA ARG A 376 -52.42 21.64 5.97
C ARG A 376 -52.85 22.80 6.86
N ARG A 377 -54.04 22.65 7.44
CA ARG A 377 -54.57 23.52 8.49
C ARG A 377 -53.66 23.47 9.72
N VAL A 378 -53.53 24.60 10.40
CA VAL A 378 -52.95 24.71 11.75
C VAL A 378 -53.87 24.02 12.76
N PRO A 379 -53.36 23.12 13.63
CA PRO A 379 -53.93 22.87 14.95
C PRO A 379 -53.27 23.81 15.97
N ALA A 380 -54.07 24.50 16.77
CA ALA A 380 -53.57 25.41 17.79
C ALA A 380 -53.06 24.66 19.04
N GLN A 381 -52.10 25.28 19.73
CA GLN A 381 -51.80 25.17 21.17
C GLN A 381 -51.56 23.77 21.80
N SER A 382 -50.40 23.63 22.45
CA SER A 382 -50.38 23.63 23.92
C SER A 382 -49.04 24.15 24.46
N SER A 383 -49.08 24.81 25.62
CA SER A 383 -48.00 25.63 26.17
C SER A 383 -47.55 25.12 27.54
N ARG A 384 -46.24 25.12 27.83
CA ARG A 384 -45.49 24.99 29.13
C ARG A 384 -44.03 24.62 28.77
N CYS A 385 -42.93 25.10 29.35
CA CYS A 385 -42.58 26.10 30.39
C CYS A 385 -41.22 26.73 29.96
N ALA A 386 -41.00 28.04 29.99
CA ALA A 386 -40.50 28.86 31.11
C ALA A 386 -39.00 28.66 31.53
N LEU A 387 -38.16 29.65 31.15
CA LEU A 387 -37.15 30.39 31.97
C LEU A 387 -35.85 29.67 32.46
N ALA A 388 -34.65 30.30 32.52
CA ALA A 388 -34.22 31.70 32.29
C ALA A 388 -32.72 31.89 31.90
N ARG A 389 -32.44 32.99 31.16
CA ARG A 389 -31.30 33.99 31.15
C ARG A 389 -29.90 33.58 31.69
N THR A 390 -28.76 34.00 31.09
CA THR A 390 -28.29 35.41 30.95
C THR A 390 -27.22 35.64 29.85
N THR A 391 -27.15 36.87 29.31
CA THR A 391 -26.08 37.40 28.41
C THR A 391 -25.19 38.43 29.13
N PRO A 392 -23.95 38.72 28.65
CA PRO A 392 -23.66 39.84 27.70
C PRO A 392 -22.54 39.48 26.66
N ARG A 393 -22.04 40.31 25.71
CA ARG A 393 -22.41 41.64 25.15
C ARG A 393 -21.93 41.77 23.67
N SER A 394 -22.85 42.13 22.77
CA SER A 394 -22.73 42.98 21.55
C SER A 394 -21.38 43.47 20.97
N PHE A 395 -21.21 43.30 19.65
CA PHE A 395 -20.72 44.33 18.70
C PHE A 395 -21.63 44.35 17.45
N SER A 396 -21.77 45.50 16.80
CA SER A 396 -22.79 45.83 15.77
C SER A 396 -22.17 46.21 14.40
N VAL A 397 -23.02 46.40 13.36
CA VAL A 397 -22.84 47.05 12.01
C VAL A 397 -23.28 46.09 10.85
N PRO A 398 -24.00 46.53 9.77
CA PRO A 398 -25.47 46.74 9.81
C PRO A 398 -26.23 46.24 8.53
N ALA A 399 -27.46 46.74 8.34
CA ALA A 399 -28.25 46.80 7.10
C ALA A 399 -28.93 45.51 6.55
N GLN A 400 -30.26 45.55 6.52
CA GLN A 400 -31.11 44.71 5.68
C GLN A 400 -31.06 45.18 4.21
N PRO A 401 -31.49 44.33 3.27
CA PRO A 401 -32.34 44.77 2.19
C PRO A 401 -33.76 44.19 2.28
N THR A 402 -34.72 45.06 2.00
CA THR A 402 -36.15 44.79 1.81
C THR A 402 -36.43 44.06 0.50
N THR A 403 -37.25 43.01 0.54
CA THR A 403 -38.59 42.94 -0.12
C THR A 403 -39.17 41.52 0.02
N ALA A 404 -40.45 41.43 0.34
CA ALA A 404 -41.14 40.15 0.54
C ALA A 404 -41.79 39.66 -0.77
N ALA A 405 -40.98 39.23 -1.75
CA ALA A 405 -41.49 38.74 -3.03
C ALA A 405 -40.54 37.76 -3.76
N ASP A 406 -40.03 36.71 -3.10
CA ASP A 406 -39.46 35.55 -3.83
C ASP A 406 -39.36 34.24 -3.01
N ALA A 407 -40.43 33.91 -2.27
CA ALA A 407 -40.48 32.78 -1.34
C ALA A 407 -40.74 31.42 -2.03
N THR A 408 -39.90 31.03 -3.01
CA THR A 408 -39.94 29.70 -3.67
C THR A 408 -38.55 29.08 -3.88
N ARG A 409 -37.69 29.15 -2.87
CA ARG A 409 -36.38 28.45 -2.86
C ARG A 409 -36.54 26.94 -2.67
N VAL A 410 -36.67 26.22 -3.79
CA VAL A 410 -36.92 24.77 -3.82
C VAL A 410 -36.13 24.12 -4.97
N HIS A 411 -34.92 23.64 -4.72
CA HIS A 411 -34.13 22.91 -5.73
C HIS A 411 -34.48 21.42 -5.85
N GLY A 412 -35.44 20.94 -5.05
CA GLY A 412 -36.01 19.59 -5.20
C GLY A 412 -35.13 18.44 -4.69
N GLY A 413 -34.06 18.76 -3.96
CA GLY A 413 -33.22 17.81 -3.25
C GLY A 413 -33.87 17.27 -1.96
N ASP A 414 -33.32 16.17 -1.47
CA ASP A 414 -33.59 15.60 -0.15
C ASP A 414 -32.45 15.98 0.80
N PRO A 415 -32.67 16.86 1.79
CA PRO A 415 -31.66 17.25 2.77
C PRO A 415 -31.15 16.09 3.64
N SER A 416 -31.86 14.95 3.69
CA SER A 416 -31.41 13.73 4.38
C SER A 416 -30.55 12.81 3.50
N SER A 417 -30.36 13.15 2.22
CA SER A 417 -29.62 12.36 1.22
C SER A 417 -28.57 13.22 0.48
N ILE A 418 -27.78 14.01 1.22
CA ILE A 418 -26.67 14.82 0.69
C ILE A 418 -25.39 13.99 0.65
N PHE A 419 -24.76 13.89 -0.52
CA PHE A 419 -23.46 13.26 -0.72
C PHE A 419 -22.41 14.32 -1.08
N LEU A 420 -21.25 14.26 -0.42
CA LEU A 420 -20.11 15.10 -0.78
C LEU A 420 -19.19 14.29 -1.70
N SER A 421 -18.76 14.89 -2.80
CA SER A 421 -17.95 14.25 -3.82
C SER A 421 -16.76 15.12 -4.17
N GLY A 422 -15.64 14.52 -4.60
CA GLY A 422 -14.54 15.30 -5.15
C GLY A 422 -13.53 14.48 -5.94
N HIS A 423 -12.63 15.18 -6.63
CA HIS A 423 -11.57 14.62 -7.46
C HIS A 423 -10.20 15.14 -7.04
N GLY A 424 -9.15 14.30 -7.01
CA GLY A 424 -7.78 14.71 -6.70
C GLY A 424 -7.64 15.34 -5.31
N LEU A 425 -7.14 16.58 -5.26
CA LEU A 425 -7.14 17.39 -4.05
C LEU A 425 -8.55 17.83 -3.60
N GLY A 426 -9.52 17.90 -4.50
CA GLY A 426 -10.93 18.13 -4.16
C GLY A 426 -11.52 16.96 -3.37
N ALA A 427 -11.10 15.73 -3.69
CA ALA A 427 -11.44 14.53 -2.92
C ALA A 427 -10.79 14.54 -1.52
N HIS A 428 -9.53 14.96 -1.45
CA HIS A 428 -8.85 15.20 -0.16
C HIS A 428 -9.61 16.23 0.69
N LEU A 429 -9.90 17.41 0.11
CA LEU A 429 -10.61 18.51 0.76
C LEU A 429 -11.99 18.09 1.28
N ALA A 430 -12.73 17.32 0.49
CA ALA A 430 -14.05 16.79 0.84
C ALA A 430 -14.01 15.99 2.15
N LEU A 431 -13.17 14.95 2.21
CA LEU A 431 -13.11 14.09 3.39
C LEU A 431 -12.39 14.77 4.56
N PHE A 432 -11.35 15.57 4.31
CA PHE A 432 -10.64 16.32 5.35
C PHE A 432 -11.55 17.33 6.08
N THR A 433 -12.43 18.03 5.35
CA THR A 433 -13.42 18.95 5.95
C THR A 433 -14.35 18.22 6.94
N LEU A 434 -14.86 17.05 6.55
CA LEU A 434 -15.75 16.23 7.38
C LEU A 434 -15.01 15.53 8.53
N SER A 435 -13.76 15.12 8.33
CA SER A 435 -12.91 14.54 9.39
C SER A 435 -12.56 15.57 10.46
N GLN A 436 -12.26 16.82 10.10
CA GLN A 436 -12.05 17.88 11.10
C GLN A 436 -13.30 18.10 11.96
N GLU A 437 -14.47 18.16 11.33
CA GLU A 437 -15.77 18.32 12.01
C GLU A 437 -16.03 17.17 12.98
N ALA A 438 -15.83 15.93 12.52
CA ALA A 438 -16.02 14.73 13.32
C ALA A 438 -15.11 14.70 14.56
N VAL A 439 -13.84 15.09 14.43
CA VAL A 439 -12.88 15.14 15.56
C VAL A 439 -13.29 16.20 16.59
N VAL A 440 -13.70 17.39 16.13
CA VAL A 440 -14.14 18.48 17.03
C VAL A 440 -15.38 18.06 17.82
N ARG A 441 -16.45 17.62 17.15
CA ARG A 441 -17.67 17.11 17.81
C ARG A 441 -17.37 15.96 18.80
N SER A 442 -16.45 15.07 18.43
CA SER A 442 -16.04 13.95 19.29
C SER A 442 -15.32 14.38 20.57
N ARG A 443 -14.53 15.46 20.51
CA ARG A 443 -13.89 16.07 21.69
C ARG A 443 -14.95 16.73 22.58
N ASP A 444 -15.79 17.57 21.99
CA ASP A 444 -16.70 18.43 22.75
C ASP A 444 -17.77 17.60 23.50
N GLU A 445 -18.28 16.52 22.88
CA GLU A 445 -19.12 15.53 23.57
C GLU A 445 -18.40 14.83 24.74
N ARG A 446 -17.10 14.52 24.61
CA ARG A 446 -16.31 13.91 25.70
C ARG A 446 -16.03 14.90 26.83
N GLU A 447 -15.82 16.17 26.53
CA GLU A 447 -15.68 17.22 27.54
C GLU A 447 -17.00 17.47 28.28
N LEU A 448 -18.13 17.44 27.55
CA LEU A 448 -19.47 17.48 28.12
C LEU A 448 -19.76 16.26 29.01
N ALA A 449 -19.44 15.04 28.55
CA ALA A 449 -19.58 13.83 29.36
C ALA A 449 -18.70 13.90 30.63
N ARG A 450 -17.45 14.39 30.52
CA ARG A 450 -16.57 14.62 31.68
C ARG A 450 -17.09 15.71 32.61
N SER A 451 -17.78 16.74 32.13
CA SER A 451 -18.40 17.75 33.00
C SER A 451 -19.62 17.17 33.73
N GLN A 452 -20.45 16.38 33.04
CA GLN A 452 -21.59 15.66 33.62
C GLN A 452 -21.15 14.63 34.67
N ILE A 453 -20.08 13.87 34.41
CA ILE A 453 -19.48 12.92 35.39
C ILE A 453 -18.93 13.67 36.62
N ARG A 454 -18.31 14.84 36.44
CA ARG A 454 -17.85 15.68 37.57
C ARG A 454 -19.02 16.25 38.38
N HIS A 455 -20.10 16.66 37.74
CA HIS A 455 -21.32 17.11 38.42
C HIS A 455 -22.06 15.98 39.16
N SER A 456 -22.21 14.81 38.54
CA SER A 456 -22.83 13.66 39.20
C SER A 456 -21.95 13.12 40.34
N GLY A 457 -20.63 13.12 40.18
CA GLY A 457 -19.66 12.78 41.23
C GLY A 457 -19.71 13.73 42.44
N ARG A 458 -19.87 15.05 42.23
CA ARG A 458 -20.15 16.00 43.33
C ARG A 458 -21.46 15.66 44.03
N ARG A 459 -22.55 15.47 43.28
CA ARG A 459 -23.87 15.13 43.81
C ARG A 459 -23.90 13.80 44.56
N TRP A 460 -23.03 12.85 44.19
CA TRP A 460 -22.85 11.58 44.88
C TRP A 460 -22.09 11.75 46.20
N ARG A 461 -21.04 12.58 46.23
CA ARG A 461 -20.34 12.95 47.48
C ARG A 461 -21.24 13.75 48.44
N GLU A 462 -22.04 14.67 47.93
CA GLU A 462 -23.02 15.42 48.72
C GLU A 462 -24.10 14.50 49.33
N LYS A 463 -24.53 13.46 48.61
CA LYS A 463 -25.42 12.42 49.17
C LYS A 463 -24.74 11.50 50.18
N ALA A 464 -23.49 11.09 49.94
CA ALA A 464 -22.73 10.25 50.87
C ALA A 464 -22.41 10.97 52.20
N MET A 465 -22.26 12.29 52.16
CA MET A 465 -22.09 13.14 53.35
C MET A 465 -23.40 13.44 54.10
N ALA A 466 -24.55 13.06 53.53
CA ALA A 466 -25.89 13.37 54.07
C ALA A 466 -26.67 12.11 54.51
N GLY A 467 -26.03 10.94 54.55
CA GLY A 467 -26.67 9.67 54.88
C GLY A 467 -25.68 8.71 55.55
N HIS A 468 -25.49 8.87 56.86
CA HIS A 468 -24.83 7.90 57.73
C HIS A 468 -25.53 7.85 59.09
N ASP A 469 -26.58 7.03 59.14
CA ASP A 469 -26.95 6.23 60.31
C ASP A 469 -27.30 4.82 59.79
N GLU A 470 -27.12 3.81 60.64
CA GLU A 470 -27.38 2.37 60.42
C GLU A 470 -26.41 1.56 59.52
N VAL A 471 -25.34 1.07 60.17
CA VAL A 471 -24.91 -0.35 60.26
C VAL A 471 -25.12 -1.29 59.05
N PHE A 472 -24.02 -1.72 58.43
CA PHE A 472 -23.53 -3.13 58.42
C PHE A 472 -22.16 -3.20 57.72
N GLY A 473 -21.19 -3.92 58.29
CA GLY A 473 -19.76 -3.79 57.92
C GLY A 473 -19.13 -4.99 57.22
N TRP A 474 -18.07 -4.71 56.44
CA TRP A 474 -17.00 -5.62 55.99
C TRP A 474 -15.66 -4.82 55.95
N PRO A 475 -14.48 -5.45 56.08
CA PRO A 475 -13.25 -4.77 56.50
C PRO A 475 -12.54 -3.99 55.37
N ALA A 476 -11.79 -2.96 55.78
CA ALA A 476 -11.14 -2.01 54.88
C ALA A 476 -9.86 -2.56 54.20
N MET A 477 -9.71 -2.28 52.91
CA MET A 477 -8.43 -2.34 52.20
C MET A 477 -7.67 -1.01 52.37
N PRO A 478 -6.36 -1.02 52.66
CA PRO A 478 -5.59 0.22 52.80
C PRO A 478 -5.35 0.89 51.44
N PRO A 479 -5.30 2.24 51.38
CA PRO A 479 -4.99 2.96 50.15
C PRO A 479 -3.51 2.83 49.78
N PRO A 480 -3.15 2.78 48.48
CA PRO A 480 -1.75 2.74 48.06
C PRO A 480 -1.04 4.08 48.36
N THR A 481 0.05 4.00 49.12
CA THR A 481 0.96 5.11 49.40
C THR A 481 1.75 5.52 48.14
N PRO A 482 1.93 6.82 47.87
CA PRO A 482 2.78 7.29 46.77
C PRO A 482 4.26 7.33 47.19
N THR A 483 5.16 6.90 46.31
CA THR A 483 6.62 7.07 46.45
C THR A 483 7.25 7.66 45.18
N PRO A 484 8.39 8.38 45.29
CA PRO A 484 8.65 9.53 44.42
C PRO A 484 9.61 9.27 43.26
N THR A 485 9.53 10.15 42.25
CA THR A 485 10.55 10.32 41.20
C THR A 485 11.72 11.18 41.68
N PRO A 486 12.98 10.82 41.40
CA PRO A 486 14.14 11.70 41.59
C PRO A 486 14.59 12.41 40.30
N TYR A 487 15.40 13.46 40.48
CA TYR A 487 16.14 14.27 39.50
C TYR A 487 15.39 15.34 38.70
N GLY A 488 15.42 16.55 39.26
CA GLY A 488 15.53 17.80 38.49
C GLY A 488 16.94 18.39 38.60
N GLY A 489 17.28 19.33 37.72
CA GLY A 489 18.53 20.10 37.76
C GLY A 489 18.97 20.60 36.39
N GLY A 490 18.87 21.91 36.13
CA GLY A 490 19.28 22.51 34.85
C GLY A 490 18.46 23.75 34.47
N SER A 491 18.58 24.83 35.23
CA SER A 491 17.90 26.11 34.98
C SER A 491 18.64 26.99 33.95
N GLY A 492 17.87 27.77 33.19
CA GLY A 492 18.37 28.79 32.27
C GLY A 492 17.23 29.70 31.81
N GLU A 493 16.95 30.74 32.60
CA GLU A 493 15.97 31.78 32.26
C GLU A 493 16.57 32.83 31.31
N ILE A 494 15.78 33.36 30.36
CA ILE A 494 15.57 34.83 30.19
C ILE A 494 14.11 35.06 29.72
N SER A 495 13.45 36.04 30.34
CA SER A 495 12.14 36.67 30.04
C SER A 495 11.90 37.02 28.55
N GLY A 496 10.69 37.17 27.99
CA GLY A 496 9.27 37.19 28.43
C GLY A 496 8.40 37.43 27.17
N THR A 497 7.07 37.67 27.14
CA THR A 497 5.96 37.83 28.09
C THR A 497 4.66 37.30 27.41
N GLY A 498 3.45 37.19 27.98
CA GLY A 498 2.99 37.42 29.35
C GLY A 498 1.46 37.53 29.56
N ILE A 499 0.59 36.90 28.75
CA ILE A 499 -0.87 36.82 29.04
C ILE A 499 -1.30 35.38 29.34
N SER A 500 -2.07 35.22 30.42
CA SER A 500 -2.41 33.97 31.10
C SER A 500 -3.69 33.28 30.61
N GLY A 501 -3.77 31.95 30.81
CA GLY A 501 -5.03 31.28 31.14
C GLY A 501 -5.38 30.02 30.34
N GLY A 502 -4.90 28.85 30.78
CA GLY A 502 -5.40 27.56 30.29
C GLY A 502 -4.32 26.49 30.09
N VAL A 503 -3.92 25.81 31.17
CA VAL A 503 -3.08 24.60 31.07
C VAL A 503 -3.96 23.46 30.56
N GLY A 504 -3.94 23.21 29.25
CA GLY A 504 -4.59 22.06 28.65
C GLY A 504 -3.79 20.79 28.88
N GLU A 505 -4.35 19.83 29.62
CA GLU A 505 -3.81 18.47 29.72
C GLU A 505 -3.66 17.87 28.32
N GLY A 506 -2.45 17.42 27.99
CA GLY A 506 -2.11 16.99 26.63
C GLY A 506 -2.89 15.75 26.19
N VAL A 507 -3.49 15.80 25.00
CA VAL A 507 -4.07 14.62 24.36
C VAL A 507 -2.94 13.63 24.01
N PRO A 508 -3.10 12.31 24.27
CA PRO A 508 -2.13 11.31 23.85
C PRO A 508 -1.85 11.36 22.33
N ASN A 509 -0.64 10.96 21.93
CA ASN A 509 -0.13 10.99 20.53
C ASN A 509 0.24 12.38 19.98
N GLY A 510 0.50 13.38 20.84
CA GLY A 510 1.15 14.64 20.44
C GLY A 510 0.22 15.72 19.86
N LEU A 511 -1.10 15.48 19.82
CA LEU A 511 -2.09 16.46 19.38
C LEU A 511 -2.29 17.54 20.47
N ARG A 512 -1.46 18.60 20.46
CA ARG A 512 -1.53 19.68 21.47
C ARG A 512 -2.78 20.56 21.35
N SER A 513 -3.30 20.75 20.14
CA SER A 513 -4.57 21.47 19.90
C SER A 513 -5.11 21.16 18.50
N LEU A 514 -6.43 21.10 18.38
CA LEU A 514 -7.15 21.17 17.11
C LEU A 514 -8.21 22.27 17.22
N ARG A 515 -8.25 23.16 16.23
CA ARG A 515 -9.27 24.21 16.10
C ARG A 515 -9.92 24.09 14.72
N VAL A 516 -11.22 24.36 14.66
CA VAL A 516 -11.93 24.59 13.40
C VAL A 516 -11.23 25.74 12.67
N TYR A 517 -11.03 25.59 11.37
CA TYR A 517 -10.65 26.69 10.50
C TYR A 517 -11.85 27.65 10.36
N GLY A 518 -11.89 28.71 11.18
CA GLY A 518 -12.93 29.75 11.17
C GLY A 518 -13.93 29.68 12.33
N VAL A 519 -14.94 30.57 12.28
CA VAL A 519 -16.12 30.51 13.16
C VAL A 519 -16.88 29.21 12.88
N GLU A 520 -17.59 28.66 13.86
CA GLU A 520 -18.31 27.38 13.68
C GLU A 520 -19.43 27.50 12.64
N VAL A 521 -19.11 27.06 11.42
CA VAL A 521 -20.05 26.93 10.31
C VAL A 521 -20.79 25.59 10.46
N ALA A 522 -21.97 25.63 11.07
CA ALA A 522 -22.87 24.48 11.12
C ALA A 522 -23.17 23.96 9.70
N ILE A 523 -22.74 22.72 9.41
CA ILE A 523 -22.99 22.02 8.15
C ILE A 523 -24.14 20.98 8.30
N PRO A 524 -24.94 20.73 7.25
CA PRO A 524 -25.97 19.70 7.25
C PRO A 524 -25.38 18.28 7.36
N PRO A 525 -26.18 17.28 7.76
CA PRO A 525 -25.75 15.88 7.79
C PRO A 525 -25.42 15.36 6.37
N VAL A 526 -24.22 14.79 6.21
CA VAL A 526 -23.76 14.17 4.96
C VAL A 526 -24.01 12.66 5.02
N ALA A 527 -24.80 12.14 4.08
CA ALA A 527 -25.22 10.74 3.99
C ALA A 527 -24.11 9.80 3.49
N GLY A 528 -23.12 10.33 2.77
CA GLY A 528 -21.95 9.59 2.32
C GLY A 528 -20.99 10.43 1.48
N VAL A 529 -19.82 9.88 1.16
CA VAL A 529 -18.75 10.55 0.41
C VAL A 529 -18.32 9.75 -0.81
N ILE A 530 -18.03 10.43 -1.93
CA ILE A 530 -17.51 9.81 -3.17
C ILE A 530 -16.17 10.46 -3.53
N LEU A 531 -15.10 9.68 -3.62
CA LEU A 531 -13.73 10.15 -3.75
C LEU A 531 -13.10 9.61 -5.03
N PHE A 532 -12.84 10.47 -6.01
CA PHE A 532 -12.11 10.14 -7.23
C PHE A 532 -10.63 10.52 -7.07
N SER A 533 -9.72 9.55 -7.22
CA SER A 533 -8.27 9.73 -7.03
C SER A 533 -7.85 10.53 -5.77
N PRO A 534 -8.30 10.15 -4.55
CA PRO A 534 -8.04 10.94 -3.35
C PRO A 534 -6.57 10.97 -2.92
N VAL A 535 -6.08 12.15 -2.53
CA VAL A 535 -4.82 12.31 -1.82
C VAL A 535 -5.04 12.07 -0.31
N SER A 536 -4.46 10.99 0.22
CA SER A 536 -4.63 10.60 1.63
C SER A 536 -3.59 11.20 2.57
N ASP A 537 -2.39 11.45 2.05
CA ASP A 537 -1.29 12.02 2.81
C ASP A 537 -0.49 13.04 1.97
N ILE A 538 -0.42 14.28 2.44
CA ILE A 538 0.21 15.38 1.71
C ILE A 538 1.74 15.23 1.65
N ILE A 539 2.39 14.62 2.65
CA ILE A 539 3.83 14.37 2.62
C ILE A 539 4.15 13.26 1.62
N LYS A 540 3.36 12.17 1.61
CA LYS A 540 3.52 11.10 0.61
C LYS A 540 3.30 11.64 -0.81
N GLN A 541 2.28 12.49 -1.00
CA GLN A 541 2.02 13.15 -2.30
C GLN A 541 3.20 14.03 -2.75
N ILE A 542 3.75 14.88 -1.87
CA ILE A 542 4.90 15.73 -2.21
C ILE A 542 6.15 14.88 -2.55
N ARG A 543 6.35 13.74 -1.88
CA ARG A 543 7.43 12.79 -2.22
C ARG A 543 7.21 12.13 -3.58
N HIS A 544 5.96 11.76 -3.91
CA HIS A 544 5.59 11.25 -5.23
C HIS A 544 5.80 12.30 -6.33
N GLU A 545 5.40 13.56 -6.10
CA GLU A 545 5.71 14.66 -7.02
C GLU A 545 7.22 14.87 -7.18
N SER A 546 7.99 14.69 -6.10
CA SER A 546 9.46 14.81 -6.14
C SER A 546 10.13 13.70 -6.95
N SER A 547 9.58 12.48 -6.97
CA SER A 547 10.09 11.40 -7.85
C SER A 547 9.75 11.64 -9.34
N LEU A 548 8.76 12.49 -9.61
CA LEU A 548 8.35 12.93 -10.95
C LEU A 548 8.94 14.30 -11.35
N TRP A 549 9.77 14.92 -10.51
CA TRP A 549 10.32 16.28 -10.69
C TRP A 549 9.26 17.40 -10.80
N LEU A 550 8.09 17.16 -10.22
CA LEU A 550 6.94 18.06 -10.19
C LEU A 550 6.85 18.88 -8.90
N GLU A 551 7.65 18.60 -7.87
CA GLU A 551 7.54 19.19 -6.52
C GLU A 551 7.74 20.72 -6.49
N HIS A 552 8.49 21.23 -7.47
CA HIS A 552 8.72 22.66 -7.64
C HIS A 552 7.63 23.35 -8.48
N LEU A 553 7.00 22.63 -9.42
CA LEU A 553 5.96 23.16 -10.30
C LEU A 553 4.58 23.07 -9.66
N SER A 554 4.24 21.92 -9.06
CA SER A 554 2.95 21.65 -8.42
C SER A 554 2.65 22.64 -7.29
N PRO A 555 1.42 23.16 -7.19
CA PRO A 555 1.00 24.02 -6.09
C PRO A 555 0.69 23.25 -4.80
N VAL A 556 0.63 21.89 -4.81
CA VAL A 556 0.27 21.05 -3.64
C VAL A 556 0.98 21.52 -2.36
N ARG A 557 2.31 21.65 -2.41
CA ARG A 557 3.11 22.10 -1.25
C ARG A 557 2.81 23.53 -0.82
N ARG A 558 2.48 24.43 -1.75
CA ARG A 558 2.23 25.85 -1.43
C ARG A 558 0.81 26.06 -0.90
N ALA A 559 -0.18 25.44 -1.54
CA ALA A 559 -1.58 25.45 -1.14
C ALA A 559 -1.84 24.78 0.23
N LEU A 560 -1.18 23.64 0.48
CA LEU A 560 -1.47 22.79 1.65
C LEU A 560 -0.42 22.90 2.77
N GLY A 561 0.69 23.59 2.57
CA GLY A 561 1.59 23.94 3.67
C GLY A 561 3.04 24.15 3.25
N PRO A 562 3.57 25.38 3.19
CA PRO A 562 4.93 25.63 2.70
C PRO A 562 6.02 24.93 3.54
N SER A 563 5.74 24.71 4.83
CA SER A 563 6.56 23.91 5.75
C SER A 563 6.02 22.49 5.94
N GLN A 564 6.92 21.55 6.27
CA GLN A 564 6.58 20.15 6.58
C GLN A 564 5.53 20.04 7.71
N THR A 565 5.60 20.92 8.72
CA THR A 565 4.63 20.98 9.81
C THR A 565 3.22 21.35 9.33
N MET A 566 3.11 22.29 8.38
CA MET A 566 1.82 22.65 7.78
C MET A 566 1.29 21.54 6.88
N CYS A 567 2.16 20.85 6.13
CA CYS A 567 1.77 19.64 5.38
C CYS A 567 1.22 18.54 6.29
N MET A 568 1.82 18.29 7.47
CA MET A 568 1.28 17.33 8.45
C MET A 568 -0.09 17.77 8.96
N ARG A 569 -0.24 19.06 9.31
CA ARG A 569 -1.51 19.62 9.82
C ARG A 569 -2.67 19.52 8.82
N ASN A 570 -2.36 19.63 7.53
CA ASN A 570 -3.34 19.48 6.44
C ASN A 570 -3.34 18.08 5.80
N SER A 571 -2.73 17.08 6.45
CA SER A 571 -2.74 15.70 5.98
C SER A 571 -3.86 14.90 6.63
N LEU A 572 -4.72 14.30 5.80
CA LEU A 572 -5.90 13.54 6.23
C LEU A 572 -5.51 12.31 7.06
N GLY A 573 -4.55 11.53 6.59
CA GLY A 573 -4.02 10.38 7.33
C GLY A 573 -3.42 10.78 8.68
N HIS A 574 -2.69 11.89 8.76
CA HIS A 574 -2.13 12.39 10.02
C HIS A 574 -3.21 12.89 10.98
N LEU A 575 -4.23 13.62 10.50
CA LEU A 575 -5.36 14.08 11.32
C LEU A 575 -6.09 12.90 11.96
N LEU A 576 -6.46 11.90 11.16
CA LEU A 576 -7.21 10.74 11.63
C LEU A 576 -6.37 9.85 12.54
N PHE A 577 -5.08 9.64 12.23
CA PHE A 577 -4.17 8.90 13.11
C PHE A 577 -3.96 9.59 14.46
N ALA A 578 -3.71 10.90 14.48
CA ALA A 578 -3.53 11.66 15.71
C ALA A 578 -4.82 11.70 16.56
N ALA A 579 -5.98 11.82 15.90
CA ALA A 579 -7.27 11.88 16.56
C ALA A 579 -7.86 10.52 16.98
N LYS A 580 -7.26 9.37 16.59
CA LYS A 580 -7.81 8.02 16.77
C LYS A 580 -8.32 7.71 18.19
N ASN A 581 -7.69 8.27 19.22
CA ASN A 581 -8.05 8.03 20.62
C ASN A 581 -9.23 8.91 21.10
N VAL A 582 -9.61 9.95 20.36
CA VAL A 582 -10.65 10.95 20.70
C VAL A 582 -11.85 10.85 19.76
N LEU A 583 -11.61 10.64 18.47
CA LEU A 583 -12.61 10.51 17.42
C LEU A 583 -13.60 9.38 17.71
N GLN A 584 -14.89 9.68 17.61
CA GLN A 584 -15.96 8.69 17.65
C GLN A 584 -16.36 8.34 16.19
N PRO A 585 -16.33 7.06 15.77
CA PRO A 585 -16.65 6.65 14.40
C PRO A 585 -18.03 7.08 13.89
N ASP A 586 -19.04 7.21 14.76
CA ASP A 586 -20.40 7.61 14.39
C ASP A 586 -20.51 9.04 13.83
N LYS A 587 -19.50 9.90 14.11
CA LYS A 587 -19.40 11.27 13.58
C LYS A 587 -18.73 11.33 12.21
N LEU A 588 -18.04 10.28 11.78
CA LEU A 588 -17.49 10.20 10.42
C LEU A 588 -18.59 9.89 9.40
N PRO A 589 -18.37 10.16 8.10
CA PRO A 589 -19.35 9.85 7.07
C PRO A 589 -19.59 8.34 6.99
N ARG A 590 -20.83 7.90 7.24
CA ARG A 590 -21.19 6.48 7.39
C ARG A 590 -20.90 5.59 6.17
N ARG A 591 -20.71 6.17 4.99
CA ARG A 591 -20.43 5.46 3.74
C ARG A 591 -19.43 6.24 2.89
N VAL A 592 -18.36 5.59 2.46
CA VAL A 592 -17.35 6.18 1.57
C VAL A 592 -17.16 5.29 0.34
N LEU A 593 -17.25 5.87 -0.85
CA LEU A 593 -16.93 5.22 -2.13
C LEU A 593 -15.63 5.83 -2.67
N VAL A 594 -14.60 5.02 -2.82
CA VAL A 594 -13.29 5.44 -3.35
C VAL A 594 -13.11 4.84 -4.75
N ILE A 595 -12.82 5.69 -5.73
CA ILE A 595 -12.64 5.34 -7.13
C ILE A 595 -11.27 5.85 -7.57
N HIS A 596 -10.43 5.00 -8.18
CA HIS A 596 -9.05 5.39 -8.57
C HIS A 596 -8.66 4.79 -9.91
N GLY A 597 -7.89 5.51 -10.72
CA GLY A 597 -7.39 5.03 -12.01
C GLY A 597 -6.04 4.33 -11.86
N ALA A 598 -5.89 3.07 -12.30
CA ALA A 598 -4.62 2.36 -12.14
C ALA A 598 -3.46 2.94 -12.96
N GLN A 599 -3.77 3.79 -13.95
CA GLN A 599 -2.78 4.54 -14.75
C GLN A 599 -2.62 5.99 -14.26
N ASP A 600 -3.14 6.32 -13.06
CA ASP A 600 -3.00 7.63 -12.47
C ASP A 600 -1.54 7.88 -12.06
N ARG A 601 -0.86 8.71 -12.86
CA ARG A 601 0.52 9.14 -12.61
C ARG A 601 0.61 10.33 -11.65
N LEU A 602 -0.50 11.04 -11.42
CA LEU A 602 -0.51 12.29 -10.64
C LEU A 602 -0.79 12.01 -9.16
N VAL A 603 -1.73 11.12 -8.85
CA VAL A 603 -1.97 10.61 -7.50
C VAL A 603 -1.76 9.10 -7.52
N PRO A 604 -0.78 8.56 -6.77
CA PRO A 604 -0.48 7.13 -6.80
C PRO A 604 -1.65 6.31 -6.26
N LEU A 605 -1.90 5.14 -6.85
CA LEU A 605 -2.99 4.23 -6.45
C LEU A 605 -2.95 3.88 -4.95
N ASP A 606 -1.74 3.76 -4.40
CA ASP A 606 -1.49 3.56 -2.97
C ASP A 606 -2.18 4.61 -2.11
N SER A 607 -2.28 5.86 -2.57
CA SER A 607 -2.95 6.93 -1.81
C SER A 607 -4.39 6.56 -1.47
N ALA A 608 -5.15 6.06 -2.44
CA ALA A 608 -6.52 5.59 -2.25
C ALA A 608 -6.61 4.26 -1.48
N HIS A 609 -5.63 3.37 -1.66
CA HIS A 609 -5.54 2.14 -0.88
C HIS A 609 -5.33 2.45 0.61
N TRP A 610 -4.30 3.23 0.95
CA TRP A 610 -4.00 3.67 2.32
C TRP A 610 -5.18 4.40 2.98
N LEU A 611 -5.93 5.21 2.23
CA LEU A 611 -7.14 5.85 2.76
C LEU A 611 -8.23 4.84 3.08
N SER A 612 -8.46 3.88 2.20
CA SER A 612 -9.49 2.86 2.36
C SER A 612 -9.20 1.97 3.58
N GLU A 613 -7.94 1.56 3.76
CA GLU A 613 -7.49 0.81 4.94
C GLU A 613 -7.62 1.61 6.24
N LEU A 614 -7.25 2.89 6.21
CA LEU A 614 -7.34 3.76 7.39
C LEU A 614 -8.80 4.01 7.81
N LEU A 615 -9.71 4.17 6.85
CA LEU A 615 -11.15 4.30 7.13
C LEU A 615 -11.77 2.98 7.61
N TYR A 616 -11.34 1.85 7.04
CA TYR A 616 -11.75 0.51 7.50
C TYR A 616 -11.33 0.27 8.96
N GLY A 617 -10.10 0.62 9.32
CA GLY A 617 -9.61 0.57 10.71
C GLY A 617 -10.30 1.54 11.69
N LEU A 618 -11.17 2.44 11.20
CA LEU A 618 -12.01 3.34 11.98
C LEU A 618 -13.50 2.94 11.92
N ASP A 619 -13.82 1.71 11.48
CA ASP A 619 -15.19 1.19 11.31
C ASP A 619 -16.08 2.01 10.35
N VAL A 620 -15.47 2.67 9.36
CA VAL A 620 -16.20 3.41 8.32
C VAL A 620 -16.42 2.53 7.10
N GLN A 621 -17.70 2.29 6.76
CA GLN A 621 -18.09 1.47 5.60
C GLN A 621 -17.55 2.04 4.29
N THR A 622 -16.44 1.49 3.81
CA THR A 622 -15.70 1.98 2.65
C THR A 622 -15.73 0.97 1.50
N SER A 623 -15.97 1.44 0.28
CA SER A 623 -15.95 0.64 -0.95
C SER A 623 -14.90 1.18 -1.90
N PHE A 624 -13.87 0.37 -2.22
CA PHE A 624 -12.81 0.75 -3.15
C PHE A 624 -13.02 0.15 -4.55
N ARG A 625 -12.81 0.97 -5.59
CA ARG A 625 -13.06 0.65 -7.01
C ARG A 625 -11.90 1.14 -7.91
N PRO A 626 -10.84 0.35 -8.10
CA PRO A 626 -9.78 0.66 -9.04
C PRO A 626 -10.17 0.35 -10.50
N TYR A 627 -9.87 1.25 -11.43
CA TYR A 627 -10.14 1.10 -12.87
C TYR A 627 -8.83 0.99 -13.67
N ARG A 628 -8.58 -0.17 -14.30
CA ARG A 628 -7.28 -0.53 -14.91
C ARG A 628 -6.79 0.38 -16.04
N ASN A 629 -7.72 0.95 -16.81
CA ASN A 629 -7.42 1.66 -18.07
C ASN A 629 -7.66 3.19 -17.98
N LEU A 630 -7.86 3.71 -16.78
CA LEU A 630 -8.09 5.14 -16.54
C LEU A 630 -6.90 5.72 -15.78
N GLY A 631 -6.44 6.89 -16.19
CA GLY A 631 -5.56 7.75 -15.41
C GLY A 631 -6.34 8.79 -14.63
N HIS A 632 -5.64 9.83 -14.17
CA HIS A 632 -6.17 10.83 -13.24
C HIS A 632 -7.41 11.55 -13.79
N PHE A 633 -7.34 12.05 -15.02
CA PHE A 633 -8.39 12.85 -15.64
C PHE A 633 -9.33 12.02 -16.51
N GLU A 634 -8.92 10.82 -16.94
CA GLU A 634 -9.79 9.85 -17.63
C GLU A 634 -10.98 9.46 -16.75
N LEU A 635 -10.78 9.29 -15.43
CA LEU A 635 -11.88 9.02 -14.47
C LEU A 635 -13.06 10.00 -14.61
N ILE A 636 -12.78 11.29 -14.66
CA ILE A 636 -13.81 12.34 -14.73
C ILE A 636 -14.29 12.54 -16.17
N THR A 637 -13.39 12.49 -17.15
CA THR A 637 -13.76 12.73 -18.56
C THR A 637 -14.56 11.58 -19.18
N GLU A 638 -14.35 10.32 -18.79
CA GLU A 638 -15.24 9.21 -19.20
C GLU A 638 -16.63 9.33 -18.56
N LEU A 639 -16.71 9.77 -17.31
CA LEU A 639 -17.99 10.05 -16.64
C LEU A 639 -18.77 11.20 -17.32
N MET A 640 -18.07 12.17 -17.91
CA MET A 640 -18.67 13.23 -18.74
C MET A 640 -19.17 12.73 -20.10
N LYS A 641 -18.49 11.77 -20.74
CA LYS A 641 -18.85 11.25 -22.06
C LYS A 641 -20.11 10.38 -22.03
N GLY A 642 -20.22 9.50 -21.02
CA GLY A 642 -21.31 8.52 -20.90
C GLY A 642 -21.08 7.26 -21.74
N LEU A 643 -21.55 6.12 -21.24
CA LEU A 643 -21.27 4.78 -21.78
C LEU A 643 -22.15 4.38 -22.98
N GLU A 644 -22.33 5.29 -23.94
CA GLU A 644 -23.01 5.02 -25.22
C GLU A 644 -22.01 5.26 -26.37
N GLY A 645 -21.06 4.33 -26.57
CA GLY A 645 -20.05 4.48 -27.62
C GLY A 645 -18.99 3.37 -27.80
N SER A 646 -18.92 2.34 -26.95
CA SER A 646 -17.87 1.29 -27.06
C SER A 646 -18.35 -0.06 -27.63
N THR A 647 -19.56 -0.12 -28.21
CA THR A 647 -20.07 -1.33 -28.88
C THR A 647 -20.20 -1.11 -30.39
N ARG A 648 -19.39 -1.86 -31.17
CA ARG A 648 -19.38 -1.97 -32.64
C ARG A 648 -18.77 -0.81 -33.47
N ARG A 649 -17.44 -0.81 -33.56
CA ARG A 649 -16.69 -1.12 -34.81
C ARG A 649 -15.19 -1.08 -34.52
N GLY A 650 -14.44 -2.06 -35.05
CA GLY A 650 -12.98 -1.92 -35.15
C GLY A 650 -12.59 -1.05 -36.34
N TRP A 651 -11.30 -0.75 -36.47
CA TRP A 651 -10.51 -1.03 -37.69
C TRP A 651 -9.01 -0.81 -37.37
N ASN A 652 -8.17 -1.61 -37.99
CA ASN A 652 -6.71 -1.60 -37.86
C ASN A 652 -6.06 -0.83 -39.03
N MET A 653 -4.73 -0.73 -38.96
CA MET A 653 -3.76 -0.31 -40.00
C MET A 653 -3.49 1.20 -40.04
N ILE A 654 -2.24 1.68 -40.16
CA ILE A 654 -0.99 1.02 -40.63
C ILE A 654 0.17 1.26 -39.63
N GLY A 655 1.01 0.24 -39.39
CA GLY A 655 2.27 0.31 -38.60
C GLY A 655 3.53 0.49 -39.46
N PRO A 656 4.77 0.31 -38.93
CA PRO A 656 5.16 -0.95 -38.28
C PRO A 656 6.05 -0.83 -37.01
N ALA A 657 6.29 -1.98 -36.38
CA ALA A 657 7.09 -2.24 -35.17
C ALA A 657 6.54 -1.63 -33.85
N CYS A 658 6.29 -2.38 -32.76
CA CYS A 658 6.54 -3.80 -32.49
C CYS A 658 5.24 -4.62 -32.42
N LEU A 659 5.33 -5.93 -32.63
CA LEU A 659 4.20 -6.84 -32.88
C LEU A 659 3.42 -7.21 -31.63
N ALA A 660 2.12 -7.44 -31.83
CA ALA A 660 1.20 -7.88 -30.79
C ALA A 660 1.38 -9.37 -30.45
N THR A 661 1.20 -9.70 -29.17
CA THR A 661 0.37 -10.84 -28.78
C THR A 661 -0.69 -10.32 -27.81
N GLY A 662 -1.97 -10.60 -28.08
CA GLY A 662 -3.07 -10.09 -27.27
C GLY A 662 -3.55 -11.14 -26.27
N THR A 663 -3.96 -10.71 -25.07
CA THR A 663 -4.81 -11.53 -24.21
C THR A 663 -5.77 -10.71 -23.37
N SER A 664 -6.92 -11.32 -23.12
CA SER A 664 -7.89 -10.93 -22.09
C SER A 664 -7.33 -11.09 -20.67
N MET A 665 -8.05 -10.57 -19.67
CA MET A 665 -7.85 -10.78 -18.23
C MET A 665 -6.58 -10.16 -17.61
N SER A 666 -6.52 -10.21 -16.27
CA SER A 666 -5.28 -10.01 -15.50
C SER A 666 -4.27 -11.07 -15.93
N SER A 667 -3.06 -10.69 -16.35
CA SER A 667 -2.01 -11.64 -16.73
C SER A 667 -1.31 -12.24 -15.50
N ILE A 668 -2.10 -12.96 -14.69
CA ILE A 668 -1.60 -14.03 -13.83
C ILE A 668 -1.58 -15.28 -14.72
N ALA A 669 -0.39 -15.78 -15.06
CA ALA A 669 -0.24 -17.00 -15.82
C ALA A 669 0.39 -18.09 -14.94
N LEU A 670 -0.40 -19.14 -14.69
CA LEU A 670 0.08 -20.36 -14.05
C LEU A 670 0.68 -21.28 -15.12
N ARG A 671 1.94 -21.64 -14.94
CA ARG A 671 2.69 -22.58 -15.80
C ARG A 671 2.90 -23.96 -15.17
N GLY A 672 2.66 -24.09 -13.86
CA GLY A 672 2.73 -25.36 -13.15
C GLY A 672 1.58 -26.30 -13.49
N LEU A 673 1.79 -27.61 -13.31
CA LEU A 673 0.78 -28.64 -13.52
C LEU A 673 -0.42 -28.47 -12.57
N ARG A 674 -1.60 -28.94 -12.98
CA ARG A 674 -2.73 -29.07 -12.06
C ARG A 674 -2.52 -30.28 -11.16
N LEU A 675 -2.62 -30.06 -9.85
CA LEU A 675 -2.38 -31.08 -8.83
C LEU A 675 -3.68 -31.32 -8.05
N ARG A 676 -3.97 -32.58 -7.72
CA ARG A 676 -5.16 -32.96 -6.94
C ARG A 676 -5.12 -32.26 -5.57
N GLY A 677 -6.17 -31.52 -5.23
CA GLY A 677 -6.23 -30.68 -4.02
C GLY A 677 -5.51 -29.32 -4.14
N GLY A 678 -4.63 -29.14 -5.12
CA GLY A 678 -3.94 -27.87 -5.38
C GLY A 678 -4.84 -26.78 -5.96
N GLU A 679 -5.95 -27.14 -6.60
CA GLU A 679 -6.92 -26.18 -7.15
C GLU A 679 -7.57 -25.30 -6.06
N GLU A 680 -7.77 -25.84 -4.85
CA GLU A 680 -8.27 -25.08 -3.70
C GLU A 680 -7.21 -24.14 -3.11
N ILE A 681 -5.93 -24.53 -3.15
CA ILE A 681 -4.82 -23.67 -2.74
C ILE A 681 -4.62 -22.50 -3.71
N LEU A 682 -4.72 -22.78 -5.01
CA LEU A 682 -4.55 -21.82 -6.09
C LEU A 682 -5.90 -21.25 -6.56
N SER A 683 -6.80 -20.96 -5.62
CA SER A 683 -8.10 -20.33 -5.91
C SER A 683 -7.91 -18.95 -6.54
N THR A 684 -8.93 -18.45 -7.24
CA THR A 684 -8.88 -17.13 -7.87
C THR A 684 -8.56 -16.02 -6.86
N GLU A 685 -9.15 -16.09 -5.68
CA GLU A 685 -8.96 -15.12 -4.58
C GLU A 685 -7.54 -15.19 -4.01
N ALA A 686 -6.99 -16.41 -3.84
CA ALA A 686 -5.62 -16.60 -3.40
C ALA A 686 -4.62 -16.03 -4.43
N LEU A 687 -4.83 -16.29 -5.73
CA LEU A 687 -4.01 -15.76 -6.82
C LEU A 687 -4.12 -14.23 -6.94
N GLU A 688 -5.30 -13.65 -6.74
CA GLU A 688 -5.48 -12.20 -6.70
C GLU A 688 -4.76 -11.57 -5.49
N PHE A 689 -4.80 -12.22 -4.32
CA PHE A 689 -4.06 -11.81 -3.14
C PHE A 689 -2.53 -11.87 -3.38
N LEU A 690 -2.02 -12.97 -3.94
CA LEU A 690 -0.63 -13.10 -4.37
C LEU A 690 -0.22 -12.01 -5.37
N ALA A 691 -1.10 -11.66 -6.31
CA ALA A 691 -0.85 -10.58 -7.28
C ALA A 691 -0.86 -9.18 -6.65
N VAL A 692 -1.59 -8.95 -5.55
CA VAL A 692 -1.44 -7.73 -4.74
C VAL A 692 -0.07 -7.70 -4.08
N LEU A 693 0.34 -8.77 -3.39
CA LEU A 693 1.67 -8.85 -2.76
C LEU A 693 2.80 -8.62 -3.77
N HIS A 694 2.74 -9.29 -4.92
CA HIS A 694 3.72 -9.12 -5.99
C HIS A 694 3.81 -7.67 -6.46
N ARG A 695 2.68 -7.06 -6.86
CA ARG A 695 2.66 -5.70 -7.41
C ARG A 695 3.13 -4.64 -6.41
N THR A 696 2.87 -4.84 -5.12
CA THR A 696 3.30 -3.90 -4.07
C THR A 696 4.77 -4.06 -3.70
N PHE A 697 5.30 -5.29 -3.61
CA PHE A 697 6.59 -5.54 -2.96
C PHE A 697 7.71 -6.04 -3.88
N ASN A 698 7.40 -6.58 -5.07
CA ASN A 698 8.43 -7.22 -5.89
C ASN A 698 9.50 -6.24 -6.40
N SER A 699 9.11 -5.00 -6.73
CA SER A 699 10.06 -3.94 -7.12
C SER A 699 11.05 -3.63 -6.00
N ARG A 700 10.58 -3.50 -4.75
CA ARG A 700 11.42 -3.26 -3.58
C ARG A 700 12.30 -4.46 -3.23
N ARG A 701 11.80 -5.69 -3.41
CA ARG A 701 12.57 -6.93 -3.27
C ARG A 701 13.78 -6.92 -4.22
N LEU A 702 13.54 -6.67 -5.51
CA LEU A 702 14.59 -6.63 -6.54
C LEU A 702 15.61 -5.52 -6.28
N GLU A 703 15.17 -4.33 -5.81
CA GLU A 703 16.06 -3.25 -5.41
C GLU A 703 17.00 -3.65 -4.25
N LEU A 704 16.48 -4.37 -3.24
CA LEU A 704 17.27 -4.86 -2.11
C LEU A 704 18.29 -5.93 -2.53
N LEU A 705 17.89 -6.86 -3.41
CA LEU A 705 18.81 -7.85 -4.00
C LEU A 705 19.93 -7.18 -4.81
N GLU A 706 19.62 -6.13 -5.57
CA GLU A 706 20.63 -5.36 -6.30
C GLU A 706 21.55 -4.58 -5.35
N ASN A 707 21.02 -4.10 -4.21
CA ASN A 707 21.84 -3.48 -3.17
C ASN A 707 22.80 -4.47 -2.48
N ARG A 708 22.43 -5.77 -2.33
CA ARG A 708 23.38 -6.81 -1.87
C ARG A 708 24.62 -6.90 -2.76
N LYS A 709 24.44 -6.84 -4.09
CA LYS A 709 25.57 -6.85 -5.05
C LYS A 709 26.48 -5.63 -4.91
N LYS A 710 25.89 -4.44 -4.71
CA LYS A 710 26.64 -3.20 -4.45
C LYS A 710 27.46 -3.29 -3.17
N VAL A 711 26.85 -3.76 -2.08
CA VAL A 711 27.55 -3.98 -0.80
C VAL A 711 28.70 -4.98 -1.00
N GLN A 712 28.45 -6.11 -1.67
CA GLN A 712 29.49 -7.09 -1.96
C GLN A 712 30.65 -6.51 -2.79
N ALA A 713 30.37 -5.66 -3.79
CA ALA A 713 31.40 -5.00 -4.59
C ALA A 713 32.27 -4.02 -3.76
N GLU A 714 31.75 -3.48 -2.65
CA GLU A 714 32.55 -2.70 -1.69
C GLU A 714 33.34 -3.59 -0.73
N LEU A 715 32.78 -4.72 -0.27
CA LEU A 715 33.52 -5.72 0.51
C LEU A 715 34.69 -6.31 -0.28
N ASP A 716 34.48 -6.60 -1.57
CA ASP A 716 35.51 -7.10 -2.48
C ASP A 716 36.67 -6.10 -2.69
N LYS A 717 36.44 -4.80 -2.43
CA LYS A 717 37.47 -3.73 -2.43
C LYS A 717 38.16 -3.55 -1.06
N GLY A 718 37.81 -4.36 -0.06
CA GLY A 718 38.36 -4.28 1.29
C GLY A 718 37.62 -3.36 2.26
N LYS A 719 36.38 -2.94 1.95
CA LYS A 719 35.55 -2.23 2.93
C LYS A 719 35.19 -3.19 4.09
N PRO A 720 35.46 -2.84 5.36
CA PRO A 720 35.08 -3.69 6.49
C PRO A 720 33.58 -3.66 6.76
N LEU A 721 33.04 -4.77 7.28
CA LEU A 721 31.75 -4.79 7.97
C LEU A 721 31.91 -4.16 9.36
N THR A 722 30.94 -3.33 9.74
CA THR A 722 30.89 -2.60 11.02
C THR A 722 29.43 -2.37 11.44
N PHE A 723 29.16 -2.21 12.74
CA PHE A 723 27.87 -1.75 13.22
C PHE A 723 27.54 -0.37 12.64
N LEU A 724 26.37 -0.22 12.01
CA LEU A 724 25.98 0.99 11.27
C LEU A 724 25.96 2.24 12.18
N PRO A 725 26.75 3.30 11.91
CA PRO A 725 26.73 4.52 12.72
C PRO A 725 25.37 5.23 12.71
N GLU A 726 24.68 5.24 11.56
CA GLU A 726 23.41 5.93 11.35
C GLU A 726 22.23 5.37 12.15
N THR A 727 22.34 4.16 12.71
CA THR A 727 21.33 3.52 13.57
C THR A 727 21.78 3.36 15.02
N ALA A 728 22.87 4.02 15.44
CA ALA A 728 23.39 3.91 16.80
C ALA A 728 22.35 4.24 17.88
N ASP A 729 21.47 5.21 17.63
CA ASP A 729 20.36 5.60 18.53
C ASP A 729 19.31 4.49 18.73
N ILE A 730 19.11 3.62 17.73
CA ILE A 730 18.21 2.46 17.86
C ILE A 730 18.83 1.45 18.84
N ARG A 731 20.14 1.17 18.69
CA ARG A 731 20.87 0.23 19.56
C ARG A 731 21.00 0.76 20.98
N SER A 732 21.31 2.04 21.16
CA SER A 732 21.51 2.64 22.49
C SER A 732 20.20 2.85 23.25
N SER A 733 19.08 3.08 22.56
CA SER A 733 17.79 3.37 23.20
C SER A 733 17.26 2.20 24.04
N PRO A 734 17.04 2.38 25.37
CA PRO A 734 16.40 1.39 26.23
C PRO A 734 14.86 1.43 26.12
N GLY A 735 14.29 2.44 25.46
CA GLY A 735 12.86 2.75 25.44
C GLY A 735 12.00 1.86 24.53
N TRP A 736 12.59 0.84 23.88
CA TRP A 736 11.86 -0.07 22.99
C TRP A 736 12.22 -1.54 23.22
N GLN A 737 11.20 -2.37 23.07
CA GLN A 737 11.21 -3.84 23.12
C GLN A 737 10.35 -4.32 21.96
N CYS A 738 10.47 -5.59 21.58
CA CYS A 738 9.54 -6.19 20.61
C CYS A 738 8.21 -6.53 21.29
N ALA A 739 7.21 -6.89 20.48
CA ALA A 739 5.94 -7.45 20.93
C ALA A 739 6.17 -8.73 21.76
N PRO A 740 5.32 -9.01 22.76
CA PRO A 740 5.41 -10.25 23.52
C PRO A 740 5.24 -11.48 22.60
N PRO A 741 5.72 -12.67 23.01
CA PRO A 741 5.48 -13.91 22.29
C PRO A 741 4.01 -14.09 21.91
N GLY A 742 3.76 -14.65 20.73
CA GLY A 742 2.42 -15.08 20.36
C GLY A 742 2.01 -16.32 21.17
N PRO A 743 0.70 -16.60 21.34
CA PRO A 743 0.24 -17.79 22.03
C PRO A 743 0.90 -19.08 21.53
N GLY A 744 1.53 -19.82 22.44
CA GLY A 744 2.27 -21.06 22.14
C GLY A 744 3.74 -20.84 21.75
N LEU A 745 4.24 -19.60 21.76
CA LEU A 745 5.66 -19.26 21.52
C LEU A 745 6.39 -18.83 22.79
N GLU A 746 5.74 -18.91 23.97
CA GLU A 746 6.35 -18.57 25.27
C GLU A 746 7.42 -19.58 25.70
N ASP A 747 7.21 -20.87 25.37
CA ASP A 747 8.12 -21.99 25.64
C ASP A 747 8.48 -22.71 24.34
N ARG A 748 9.71 -22.49 23.87
CA ARG A 748 10.24 -23.00 22.59
C ARG A 748 11.44 -23.92 22.79
N ARG A 749 11.57 -24.55 23.97
CA ARG A 749 12.81 -25.19 24.43
C ARG A 749 13.41 -26.24 23.47
N VAL A 750 12.57 -26.93 22.69
CA VAL A 750 12.99 -27.78 21.58
C VAL A 750 12.06 -27.55 20.40
N GLU A 751 12.63 -27.23 19.25
CA GLU A 751 11.94 -27.18 17.96
C GLU A 751 12.46 -28.31 17.05
N ILE A 752 11.55 -28.96 16.32
CA ILE A 752 11.92 -29.84 15.21
C ILE A 752 11.77 -29.11 13.88
N THR A 753 12.66 -29.36 12.92
CA THR A 753 12.58 -28.81 11.56
C THR A 753 12.32 -29.93 10.56
N GLY A 754 11.65 -29.64 9.45
CA GLY A 754 11.53 -30.61 8.36
C GLY A 754 10.60 -30.18 7.21
N PRO A 755 10.63 -30.92 6.10
CA PRO A 755 9.91 -30.58 4.88
C PRO A 755 8.39 -30.71 5.03
N THR A 756 7.66 -30.06 4.14
CA THR A 756 6.18 -30.04 4.09
C THR A 756 5.53 -31.30 3.51
N ASP A 757 6.25 -32.44 3.44
CA ASP A 757 5.67 -33.74 3.10
C ASP A 757 4.59 -34.17 4.13
N ARG A 758 3.52 -34.81 3.67
CA ARG A 758 2.36 -35.14 4.50
C ARG A 758 2.71 -36.07 5.66
N LYS A 759 3.59 -37.05 5.42
CA LYS A 759 4.04 -38.00 6.46
C LYS A 759 4.98 -37.30 7.45
N MET A 760 5.91 -36.49 6.94
CA MET A 760 6.85 -35.75 7.79
C MET A 760 6.15 -34.71 8.67
N VAL A 761 5.19 -33.96 8.14
CA VAL A 761 4.38 -33.00 8.90
C VAL A 761 3.66 -33.67 10.08
N ILE A 762 3.01 -34.83 9.89
CA ILE A 762 2.37 -35.57 10.99
C ILE A 762 3.42 -36.02 12.02
N ASN A 763 4.53 -36.61 11.57
CA ASN A 763 5.57 -37.11 12.48
C ASN A 763 6.21 -35.98 13.31
N ALA A 764 6.48 -34.84 12.70
CA ALA A 764 7.09 -33.68 13.35
C ALA A 764 6.11 -33.00 14.34
N LEU A 765 4.85 -32.83 13.96
CA LEU A 765 3.81 -32.33 14.85
C LEU A 765 3.56 -33.25 16.06
N ASN A 766 3.67 -34.57 15.89
CA ASN A 766 3.50 -35.56 16.95
C ASN A 766 4.79 -35.86 17.74
N SER A 767 5.89 -35.19 17.44
CA SER A 767 7.23 -35.60 17.88
C SER A 767 7.53 -35.35 19.36
N GLY A 768 6.71 -34.54 20.04
CA GLY A 768 6.93 -34.08 21.42
C GLY A 768 7.79 -32.82 21.53
N ALA A 769 8.26 -32.25 20.41
CA ALA A 769 8.81 -30.89 20.38
C ALA A 769 7.75 -29.86 20.79
N LYS A 770 8.17 -28.68 21.26
CA LYS A 770 7.25 -27.56 21.56
C LYS A 770 6.70 -26.95 20.27
N THR A 771 7.57 -26.83 19.28
CA THR A 771 7.32 -26.21 17.99
C THR A 771 7.83 -27.08 16.85
N PHE A 772 7.20 -26.95 15.68
CA PHE A 772 7.63 -27.55 14.43
C PHE A 772 7.78 -26.44 13.39
N MET A 773 8.99 -26.27 12.86
CA MET A 773 9.23 -25.45 11.67
C MET A 773 9.01 -26.31 10.43
N ALA A 774 7.84 -26.13 9.80
CA ALA A 774 7.55 -26.65 8.48
C ALA A 774 8.27 -25.83 7.43
N ASP A 775 9.08 -26.49 6.62
CA ASP A 775 10.07 -25.82 5.78
C ASP A 775 9.74 -25.91 4.29
N PHE A 776 9.66 -24.75 3.65
CA PHE A 776 9.60 -24.60 2.20
C PHE A 776 10.95 -24.17 1.59
N GLU A 777 11.96 -23.91 2.42
CA GLU A 777 13.28 -23.44 2.02
C GLU A 777 14.32 -24.57 2.03
N ASP A 778 15.41 -24.49 2.80
CA ASP A 778 16.60 -25.31 2.56
C ASP A 778 16.43 -26.83 2.67
N SER A 779 15.50 -27.34 3.49
CA SER A 779 15.22 -28.78 3.57
C SER A 779 14.15 -29.24 2.56
N ASN A 780 13.74 -28.38 1.64
CA ASN A 780 12.76 -28.67 0.61
C ASN A 780 13.33 -28.43 -0.80
N SER A 781 13.02 -29.33 -1.74
CA SER A 781 13.24 -29.03 -3.15
C SER A 781 12.00 -28.31 -3.69
N PRO A 782 12.11 -27.08 -4.24
CA PRO A 782 10.97 -26.27 -4.67
C PRO A 782 10.44 -26.70 -6.05
N THR A 783 10.16 -27.99 -6.20
CA THR A 783 9.32 -28.52 -7.27
C THR A 783 7.90 -27.98 -7.12
N TRP A 784 7.16 -27.85 -8.22
CA TRP A 784 5.78 -27.37 -8.16
C TRP A 784 4.90 -28.22 -7.25
N SER A 785 5.07 -29.54 -7.36
CA SER A 785 4.46 -30.55 -6.51
C SER A 785 4.72 -30.30 -5.03
N ASN A 786 5.98 -30.18 -4.59
CA ASN A 786 6.31 -29.96 -3.18
C ASN A 786 5.75 -28.63 -2.65
N MET A 787 5.86 -27.56 -3.43
CA MET A 787 5.40 -26.23 -3.01
C MET A 787 3.88 -26.16 -2.85
N VAL A 788 3.11 -26.69 -3.80
CA VAL A 788 1.63 -26.64 -3.75
C VAL A 788 1.07 -27.68 -2.78
N LEU A 789 1.56 -28.92 -2.79
CA LEU A 789 1.08 -29.98 -1.89
C LEU A 789 1.52 -29.72 -0.44
N GLY A 790 2.66 -29.07 -0.22
CA GLY A 790 3.04 -28.60 1.11
C GLY A 790 2.00 -27.65 1.71
N GLN A 791 1.49 -26.71 0.92
CA GLN A 791 0.41 -25.82 1.36
C GLN A 791 -0.90 -26.58 1.66
N VAL A 792 -1.25 -27.61 0.87
CA VAL A 792 -2.37 -28.53 1.18
C VAL A 792 -2.14 -29.22 2.52
N ASN A 793 -0.96 -29.80 2.74
CA ASN A 793 -0.63 -30.53 3.96
C ASN A 793 -0.70 -29.64 5.21
N LEU A 794 -0.16 -28.43 5.17
CA LEU A 794 -0.24 -27.50 6.30
C LEU A 794 -1.68 -27.02 6.56
N ARG A 795 -2.44 -26.73 5.50
CA ARG A 795 -3.86 -26.36 5.59
C ARG A 795 -4.70 -27.45 6.27
N ASP A 796 -4.48 -28.70 5.87
CA ASP A 796 -5.16 -29.86 6.41
C ASP A 796 -4.71 -30.14 7.86
N ALA A 797 -3.41 -30.00 8.17
CA ALA A 797 -2.86 -30.20 9.52
C ALA A 797 -3.51 -29.25 10.53
N ILE A 798 -3.60 -27.96 10.20
CA ILE A 798 -4.22 -26.94 11.05
C ILE A 798 -5.70 -27.24 11.29
N ARG A 799 -6.41 -27.74 10.27
CA ARG A 799 -7.82 -28.15 10.37
C ARG A 799 -8.06 -29.49 11.07
N ARG A 800 -6.99 -30.24 11.38
CA ARG A 800 -7.01 -31.62 11.91
C ARG A 800 -7.59 -32.64 10.91
N GLN A 801 -7.24 -32.47 9.64
CA GLN A 801 -7.70 -33.25 8.48
C GLN A 801 -6.52 -33.86 7.68
N ILE A 802 -5.29 -33.81 8.21
CA ILE A 802 -4.10 -34.33 7.52
C ILE A 802 -4.03 -35.88 7.50
N ASP A 803 -4.73 -36.54 8.42
CA ASP A 803 -4.73 -37.99 8.62
C ASP A 803 -4.83 -38.80 7.32
N PHE A 804 -4.02 -39.86 7.20
CA PHE A 804 -4.03 -40.78 6.06
C PHE A 804 -3.51 -42.17 6.46
N GLU A 805 -3.67 -43.14 5.57
CA GLU A 805 -3.15 -44.49 5.74
C GLU A 805 -2.23 -44.85 4.57
N ILE A 806 -1.11 -45.51 4.86
CA ILE A 806 -0.21 -46.08 3.84
C ILE A 806 0.31 -47.44 4.32
N SER A 807 0.24 -48.45 3.46
CA SER A 807 0.69 -49.82 3.73
C SER A 807 0.13 -50.41 5.04
N GLY A 808 -1.16 -50.21 5.32
CA GLY A 808 -1.82 -50.69 6.54
C GLY A 808 -1.50 -49.93 7.83
N LYS A 809 -0.66 -48.88 7.76
CA LYS A 809 -0.32 -48.03 8.90
C LYS A 809 -1.03 -46.68 8.80
N ALA A 810 -1.93 -46.42 9.74
CA ALA A 810 -2.56 -45.12 9.90
C ALA A 810 -1.59 -44.09 10.50
N TYR A 811 -1.56 -42.90 9.92
CA TYR A 811 -0.87 -41.71 10.43
C TYR A 811 -1.94 -40.69 10.80
N LYS A 812 -2.02 -40.35 12.09
CA LYS A 812 -3.03 -39.43 12.62
C LYS A 812 -2.38 -38.33 13.46
N LEU A 813 -2.95 -37.13 13.42
CA LEU A 813 -2.46 -36.01 14.22
C LEU A 813 -2.88 -36.16 15.70
N SER A 814 -1.95 -35.96 16.62
CA SER A 814 -2.16 -36.06 18.07
C SER A 814 -3.09 -34.93 18.59
N PRO A 815 -3.73 -35.08 19.76
CA PRO A 815 -4.58 -34.02 20.32
C PRO A 815 -3.84 -32.69 20.51
N ASN A 816 -2.64 -32.77 21.09
CA ASN A 816 -1.79 -31.63 21.43
C ASN A 816 -0.46 -31.69 20.63
N PRO A 817 -0.49 -31.33 19.34
CA PRO A 817 0.71 -31.31 18.50
C PRO A 817 1.59 -30.12 18.84
N ALA A 818 2.84 -30.16 18.37
CA ALA A 818 3.75 -29.02 18.37
C ALA A 818 3.14 -27.80 17.66
N VAL A 819 3.48 -26.59 18.14
CA VAL A 819 3.03 -25.33 17.53
C VAL A 819 3.73 -25.15 16.18
N LEU A 820 2.94 -24.88 15.13
CA LEU A 820 3.43 -24.78 13.76
C LEU A 820 4.02 -23.39 13.46
N LEU A 821 5.24 -23.36 12.91
CA LEU A 821 5.85 -22.20 12.26
C LEU A 821 6.21 -22.58 10.82
N VAL A 822 6.21 -21.61 9.90
CA VAL A 822 6.54 -21.83 8.49
C VAL A 822 7.79 -21.06 8.07
N ARG A 823 8.78 -21.74 7.47
CA ARG A 823 9.93 -21.10 6.82
C ARG A 823 9.68 -20.96 5.31
N PRO A 824 9.21 -19.80 4.80
CA PRO A 824 9.16 -19.52 3.36
C PRO A 824 10.56 -19.40 2.75
N ARG A 825 10.66 -19.57 1.43
CA ARG A 825 11.90 -19.37 0.66
C ARG A 825 12.50 -17.98 0.90
N GLY A 826 13.84 -17.89 0.97
CA GLY A 826 14.56 -16.61 1.10
C GLY A 826 14.39 -15.68 -0.11
N TRP A 827 14.60 -14.38 0.08
CA TRP A 827 14.29 -13.31 -0.90
C TRP A 827 14.89 -13.46 -2.30
N HIS A 828 15.96 -14.25 -2.43
CA HIS A 828 16.69 -14.50 -3.66
C HIS A 828 15.99 -15.50 -4.60
N LEU A 829 15.03 -16.30 -4.11
CA LEU A 829 14.32 -17.30 -4.91
C LEU A 829 13.04 -16.72 -5.53
N ASP A 830 12.83 -17.05 -6.80
CA ASP A 830 11.57 -16.86 -7.52
C ASP A 830 10.76 -18.16 -7.56
N GLU A 831 9.46 -18.02 -7.78
CA GLU A 831 8.54 -19.05 -8.25
C GLU A 831 8.29 -18.84 -9.76
N PRO A 832 9.09 -19.45 -10.65
CA PRO A 832 9.02 -19.23 -12.09
C PRO A 832 7.71 -19.73 -12.73
N ARG A 833 6.90 -20.49 -11.98
CA ARG A 833 5.66 -21.11 -12.45
C ARG A 833 4.44 -20.25 -12.21
N VAL A 834 4.57 -19.15 -11.47
CA VAL A 834 3.55 -18.11 -11.30
C VAL A 834 4.09 -16.82 -11.89
N ILE A 835 3.62 -16.47 -13.08
CA ILE A 835 3.99 -15.24 -13.77
C ILE A 835 2.91 -14.20 -13.50
N ILE A 836 3.30 -13.01 -13.02
CA ILE A 836 2.39 -11.88 -12.76
C ILE A 836 2.92 -10.70 -13.56
N ASP A 837 2.06 -10.16 -14.44
CA ASP A 837 2.39 -9.03 -15.33
C ASP A 837 3.67 -9.24 -16.15
N GLY A 838 3.97 -10.51 -16.49
CA GLY A 838 5.14 -10.92 -17.27
C GLY A 838 6.39 -11.29 -16.46
N GLN A 839 6.38 -11.12 -15.13
CA GLN A 839 7.52 -11.42 -14.25
C GLN A 839 7.27 -12.65 -13.36
N PRO A 840 8.28 -13.50 -13.09
CA PRO A 840 8.24 -14.50 -12.03
C PRO A 840 7.87 -13.90 -10.68
N MET A 841 7.03 -14.59 -9.91
CA MET A 841 6.71 -14.19 -8.54
C MET A 841 7.87 -14.48 -7.59
N SER A 842 8.03 -13.69 -6.52
CA SER A 842 8.92 -14.05 -5.42
C SER A 842 8.46 -15.36 -4.76
N GLY A 843 9.37 -16.33 -4.60
CA GLY A 843 9.11 -17.55 -3.83
C GLY A 843 8.70 -17.22 -2.39
N SER A 844 9.41 -16.29 -1.75
CA SER A 844 9.08 -15.78 -0.41
C SER A 844 7.63 -15.32 -0.28
N LEU A 845 7.15 -14.49 -1.22
CA LEU A 845 5.77 -13.97 -1.19
C LEU A 845 4.73 -15.02 -1.58
N PHE A 846 5.10 -16.00 -2.42
CA PHE A 846 4.22 -17.13 -2.78
C PHE A 846 3.97 -18.02 -1.55
N ASP A 847 5.05 -18.41 -0.87
CA ASP A 847 5.02 -19.34 0.26
C ASP A 847 4.30 -18.73 1.47
N PHE A 848 4.70 -17.51 1.85
CA PHE A 848 4.05 -16.72 2.89
C PHE A 848 2.59 -16.43 2.52
N GLY A 849 2.35 -15.96 1.29
CA GLY A 849 1.05 -15.48 0.87
C GLY A 849 -0.01 -16.59 0.86
N LEU A 850 0.31 -17.77 0.32
CA LEU A 850 -0.60 -18.91 0.34
C LEU A 850 -0.84 -19.42 1.76
N TYR A 851 0.21 -19.61 2.55
CA TYR A 851 0.06 -20.10 3.93
C TYR A 851 -0.79 -19.14 4.76
N PHE A 852 -0.50 -17.84 4.70
CA PHE A 852 -1.24 -16.81 5.43
C PHE A 852 -2.70 -16.74 4.98
N PHE A 853 -2.96 -16.66 3.68
CA PHE A 853 -4.30 -16.58 3.10
C PHE A 853 -5.20 -17.75 3.54
N HIS A 854 -4.69 -18.97 3.46
CA HIS A 854 -5.49 -20.16 3.75
C HIS A 854 -5.65 -20.44 5.25
N ASN A 855 -4.77 -19.92 6.12
CA ASN A 855 -4.66 -20.44 7.49
C ASN A 855 -4.73 -19.41 8.61
N ALA A 856 -4.40 -18.13 8.36
CA ALA A 856 -4.28 -17.15 9.45
C ALA A 856 -5.57 -17.01 10.28
N ALA A 857 -6.74 -16.95 9.62
CA ALA A 857 -8.03 -16.87 10.31
C ALA A 857 -8.36 -18.10 11.17
N GLU A 858 -8.03 -19.31 10.68
CA GLU A 858 -8.30 -20.57 11.39
C GLU A 858 -7.31 -20.79 12.55
N LEU A 859 -6.05 -20.37 12.40
CA LEU A 859 -5.05 -20.35 13.48
C LEU A 859 -5.49 -19.42 14.63
N ILE A 860 -5.92 -18.20 14.31
CA ILE A 860 -6.43 -17.23 15.29
C ILE A 860 -7.67 -17.77 16.01
N LYS A 861 -8.62 -18.35 15.27
CA LYS A 861 -9.81 -19.00 15.84
C LYS A 861 -9.47 -20.18 16.78
N ARG A 862 -8.34 -20.85 16.56
CA ARG A 862 -7.82 -21.94 17.40
C ARG A 862 -6.96 -21.47 18.58
N GLY A 863 -6.80 -20.15 18.77
CA GLY A 863 -6.02 -19.57 19.87
C GLY A 863 -4.53 -19.45 19.60
N PHE A 864 -4.08 -19.59 18.35
CA PHE A 864 -2.70 -19.39 17.90
C PHE A 864 -2.61 -18.18 16.96
N GLY A 865 -1.49 -18.04 16.25
CA GLY A 865 -1.33 -17.05 15.18
C GLY A 865 -0.57 -17.61 13.98
N PRO A 866 -0.56 -16.91 12.84
CA PRO A 866 0.30 -17.23 11.70
C PRO A 866 1.77 -16.93 12.04
N TYR A 867 2.56 -17.99 12.24
CA TYR A 867 3.94 -17.90 12.69
C TYR A 867 4.95 -18.32 11.63
N PHE A 868 6.09 -17.62 11.59
CA PHE A 868 7.09 -17.74 10.52
C PHE A 868 8.53 -17.83 11.02
N TYR A 869 9.39 -18.37 10.16
CA TYR A 869 10.85 -18.31 10.25
C TYR A 869 11.40 -17.62 9.00
N LEU A 870 12.23 -16.59 9.13
CA LEU A 870 12.64 -15.74 8.01
C LEU A 870 14.14 -15.94 7.69
N PRO A 871 14.49 -16.61 6.57
CA PRO A 871 15.86 -17.00 6.27
C PRO A 871 16.66 -15.97 5.48
N LYS A 872 17.99 -16.14 5.55
CA LYS A 872 19.02 -15.57 4.64
C LYS A 872 18.89 -14.07 4.35
N MET A 873 18.43 -13.28 5.33
CA MET A 873 18.44 -11.81 5.23
C MET A 873 19.85 -11.26 5.41
N GLU A 874 20.19 -10.18 4.71
CA GLU A 874 21.52 -9.52 4.77
C GLU A 874 21.45 -8.07 5.26
N HIS A 875 20.24 -7.48 5.37
CA HIS A 875 20.09 -6.08 5.74
C HIS A 875 18.77 -5.82 6.50
N HIS A 876 18.77 -4.90 7.47
CA HIS A 876 17.56 -4.59 8.25
C HIS A 876 16.38 -4.08 7.38
N LEU A 877 16.68 -3.46 6.24
CA LEU A 877 15.66 -3.05 5.26
C LEU A 877 14.93 -4.21 4.56
N GLU A 878 15.46 -5.43 4.63
CA GLU A 878 14.78 -6.66 4.21
C GLU A 878 13.81 -7.16 5.30
N ALA A 879 14.13 -6.93 6.57
CA ALA A 879 13.22 -7.14 7.69
C ALA A 879 12.05 -6.13 7.63
N ARG A 880 12.31 -4.89 7.21
CA ARG A 880 11.25 -3.91 6.90
C ARG A 880 10.34 -4.39 5.76
N LEU A 881 10.89 -4.98 4.69
CA LEU A 881 10.07 -5.52 3.59
C LEU A 881 9.12 -6.62 4.09
N TRP A 882 9.58 -7.49 4.99
CA TRP A 882 8.71 -8.46 5.66
C TRP A 882 7.64 -7.78 6.54
N ASN A 883 8.02 -6.79 7.35
CA ASN A 883 7.07 -6.04 8.17
C ASN A 883 5.95 -5.38 7.34
N ASP A 884 6.31 -4.79 6.19
CA ASP A 884 5.35 -4.15 5.29
C ASP A 884 4.42 -5.20 4.62
N ALA A 885 4.97 -6.36 4.22
CA ALA A 885 4.20 -7.48 3.69
C ALA A 885 3.23 -8.10 4.71
N PHE A 886 3.68 -8.27 5.97
CA PHE A 886 2.85 -8.69 7.10
C PHE A 886 1.71 -7.69 7.37
N SER A 887 2.05 -6.40 7.44
CA SER A 887 1.09 -5.33 7.73
C SER A 887 -0.01 -5.25 6.64
N LEU A 888 0.39 -5.28 5.36
CA LEU A 888 -0.56 -5.27 4.24
C LEU A 888 -1.44 -6.52 4.24
N SER A 889 -0.85 -7.70 4.45
CA SER A 889 -1.59 -8.97 4.41
C SER A 889 -2.67 -9.04 5.48
N THR A 890 -2.31 -8.66 6.71
CA THR A 890 -3.21 -8.61 7.85
C THR A 890 -4.38 -7.65 7.60
N SER A 891 -4.10 -6.44 7.12
CA SER A 891 -5.16 -5.49 6.73
C SER A 891 -6.02 -6.03 5.58
N LYS A 892 -5.40 -6.57 4.53
CA LYS A 892 -6.08 -7.02 3.31
C LYS A 892 -7.09 -8.15 3.55
N LEU A 893 -6.85 -8.98 4.56
CA LEU A 893 -7.74 -10.07 4.98
C LEU A 893 -8.61 -9.72 6.20
N GLY A 894 -8.58 -8.47 6.69
CA GLY A 894 -9.38 -8.01 7.83
C GLY A 894 -9.01 -8.66 9.17
N LEU A 895 -7.74 -9.05 9.34
CA LEU A 895 -7.24 -9.75 10.52
C LEU A 895 -6.66 -8.76 11.57
N PRO A 896 -6.58 -9.14 12.86
CA PRO A 896 -6.01 -8.29 13.90
C PRO A 896 -4.53 -7.95 13.63
N GLN A 897 -4.17 -6.67 13.67
CA GLN A 897 -2.78 -6.22 13.55
C GLN A 897 -1.91 -6.79 14.68
N GLY A 898 -0.68 -7.16 14.36
CA GLY A 898 0.21 -7.85 15.29
C GLY A 898 -0.19 -9.30 15.62
N CYS A 899 -1.02 -9.97 14.82
CA CYS A 899 -1.29 -11.41 14.96
C CYS A 899 -0.13 -12.29 14.44
N ILE A 900 0.68 -11.77 13.52
CA ILE A 900 1.85 -12.45 12.96
C ILE A 900 2.99 -12.45 13.98
N ARG A 901 3.73 -13.56 14.04
CA ARG A 901 5.03 -13.65 14.72
C ARG A 901 6.07 -14.27 13.81
N ALA A 902 7.29 -13.75 13.82
CA ALA A 902 8.38 -14.17 12.94
C ALA A 902 9.70 -14.26 13.71
N THR A 903 10.36 -15.42 13.65
CA THR A 903 11.73 -15.59 14.13
C THR A 903 12.69 -15.39 12.95
N VAL A 904 13.74 -14.59 13.11
CA VAL A 904 14.72 -14.35 12.02
C VAL A 904 15.94 -15.25 12.21
N LEU A 905 16.37 -15.96 11.17
CA LEU A 905 17.66 -16.64 11.19
C LEU A 905 18.76 -15.59 10.94
N ILE A 906 19.65 -15.36 11.90
CA ILE A 906 20.83 -14.50 11.70
C ILE A 906 21.95 -15.37 11.11
N GLU A 907 21.68 -15.92 9.94
CA GLU A 907 22.54 -16.90 9.28
C GLU A 907 23.37 -16.28 8.15
N THR A 908 23.51 -14.95 8.14
CA THR A 908 24.42 -14.24 7.24
C THR A 908 25.37 -13.36 8.03
N LEU A 909 26.63 -13.27 7.56
CA LEU A 909 27.63 -12.41 8.20
C LEU A 909 27.16 -10.95 8.31
N PRO A 910 26.55 -10.31 7.29
CA PRO A 910 26.09 -8.92 7.39
C PRO A 910 24.93 -8.71 8.37
N ALA A 911 24.08 -9.72 8.58
CA ALA A 911 22.96 -9.63 9.53
C ALA A 911 23.45 -9.65 11.00
N ALA A 912 24.60 -10.25 11.31
CA ALA A 912 25.17 -10.21 12.65
C ALA A 912 25.56 -8.79 13.11
N PHE A 913 25.83 -7.88 12.16
CA PHE A 913 26.09 -6.45 12.43
C PHE A 913 24.81 -5.60 12.54
N GLN A 914 23.63 -6.22 12.39
CA GLN A 914 22.35 -5.52 12.26
C GLN A 914 21.23 -6.20 13.07
N MET A 915 21.56 -7.02 14.07
CA MET A 915 20.57 -7.80 14.83
C MET A 915 19.53 -6.89 15.54
N GLU A 916 19.99 -5.80 16.14
CA GLU A 916 19.14 -4.79 16.80
C GLU A 916 18.20 -4.10 15.81
N GLU A 917 18.71 -3.72 14.64
CA GLU A 917 17.96 -3.06 13.57
C GLU A 917 16.93 -4.02 12.96
N ILE A 918 17.29 -5.28 12.72
CA ILE A 918 16.37 -6.33 12.26
C ILE A 918 15.22 -6.51 13.25
N LEU A 919 15.51 -6.57 14.55
CA LEU A 919 14.48 -6.63 15.60
C LEU A 919 13.64 -5.36 15.67
N TYR A 920 14.21 -4.18 15.42
CA TYR A 920 13.51 -2.91 15.43
C TYR A 920 12.50 -2.77 14.27
N GLU A 921 12.92 -3.14 13.05
CA GLU A 921 12.06 -3.09 11.85
C GLU A 921 10.91 -4.11 11.91
N LEU A 922 11.11 -5.23 12.61
CA LEU A 922 10.09 -6.25 12.88
C LEU A 922 9.48 -6.16 14.28
N LYS A 923 9.64 -5.07 15.04
CA LYS A 923 9.33 -5.07 16.49
C LYS A 923 7.90 -5.49 16.85
N GLU A 924 6.89 -5.15 16.04
CA GLU A 924 5.48 -5.52 16.26
C GLU A 924 5.19 -6.99 15.90
N HIS A 925 6.11 -7.65 15.19
CA HIS A 925 5.97 -8.97 14.59
C HIS A 925 7.08 -9.95 15.00
N SER A 926 8.08 -9.55 15.78
CA SER A 926 9.22 -10.41 16.10
C SER A 926 8.89 -11.46 17.16
N ALA A 927 9.42 -12.67 16.99
CA ALA A 927 9.46 -13.74 17.97
C ALA A 927 10.89 -14.10 18.39
N GLY A 928 11.90 -13.33 17.94
CA GLY A 928 13.30 -13.54 18.26
C GLY A 928 14.19 -13.81 17.06
N LEU A 929 15.41 -14.25 17.36
CA LEU A 929 16.47 -14.57 16.41
C LEU A 929 16.95 -16.01 16.62
N ASN A 930 17.53 -16.62 15.58
CA ASN A 930 18.11 -17.96 15.62
C ASN A 930 19.59 -17.99 15.18
N CYS A 931 20.38 -18.85 15.82
CA CYS A 931 21.76 -19.15 15.49
C CYS A 931 21.89 -20.24 14.41
N GLY A 932 22.36 -19.86 13.22
CA GLY A 932 22.75 -20.79 12.15
C GLY A 932 24.24 -21.14 12.20
N ARG A 933 24.61 -22.35 11.73
CA ARG A 933 26.03 -22.76 11.55
C ARG A 933 26.44 -22.73 10.08
N TRP A 934 25.87 -23.61 9.25
CA TRP A 934 26.35 -23.82 7.88
C TRP A 934 26.13 -22.60 6.99
N ASP A 935 24.93 -22.04 6.95
CA ASP A 935 24.64 -20.80 6.21
C ASP A 935 25.51 -19.63 6.68
N TYR A 936 25.74 -19.50 8.00
CA TYR A 936 26.54 -18.41 8.55
C TYR A 936 28.00 -18.48 8.10
N ILE A 937 28.60 -19.68 8.14
CA ILE A 937 29.99 -19.90 7.69
C ILE A 937 30.09 -19.78 6.15
N PHE A 938 29.10 -20.29 5.41
CA PHE A 938 28.98 -20.10 3.96
C PHE A 938 28.90 -18.62 3.58
N SER A 939 28.04 -17.86 4.27
CA SER A 939 27.91 -16.42 4.13
C SER A 939 29.22 -15.71 4.47
N PHE A 940 29.91 -16.13 5.54
CA PHE A 940 31.22 -15.59 5.91
C PHE A 940 32.22 -15.70 4.75
N ILE A 941 32.39 -16.90 4.17
CA ILE A 941 33.29 -17.09 3.03
C ILE A 941 32.83 -16.25 1.82
N LYS A 942 31.52 -16.25 1.48
CA LYS A 942 30.99 -15.45 0.36
C LYS A 942 31.23 -13.96 0.54
N LYS A 943 31.00 -13.41 1.73
CA LYS A 943 31.12 -11.97 1.99
C LYS A 943 32.57 -11.51 2.09
N GLN A 944 33.45 -12.35 2.62
CA GLN A 944 34.90 -12.11 2.72
C GLN A 944 35.68 -12.68 1.50
N ARG A 945 35.02 -13.05 0.40
CA ARG A 945 35.58 -13.84 -0.72
C ARG A 945 36.80 -13.26 -1.40
N ALA A 946 37.06 -11.96 -1.27
CA ALA A 946 38.26 -11.32 -1.84
C ALA A 946 39.47 -11.36 -0.89
N HIS A 947 39.25 -11.58 0.41
CA HIS A 947 40.30 -11.55 1.43
C HIS A 947 41.11 -12.84 1.44
N LYS A 948 42.33 -12.81 0.86
CA LYS A 948 43.26 -13.95 0.75
C LYS A 948 43.59 -14.65 2.07
N ASN A 949 43.49 -13.94 3.19
CA ASN A 949 43.77 -14.48 4.53
C ASN A 949 42.52 -15.05 5.22
N CYS A 950 41.34 -14.92 4.58
CA CYS A 950 40.09 -15.53 5.02
C CYS A 950 39.92 -16.89 4.32
N VAL A 951 40.69 -17.87 4.78
CA VAL A 951 40.60 -19.28 4.34
C VAL A 951 40.29 -20.13 5.56
N PHE A 952 39.23 -20.94 5.49
CA PHE A 952 38.87 -21.82 6.60
C PHE A 952 39.48 -23.22 6.47
N PRO A 953 39.74 -23.90 7.60
CA PRO A 953 40.01 -25.34 7.62
C PRO A 953 38.76 -26.14 7.24
N ASP A 954 38.83 -27.47 7.30
CA ASP A 954 37.69 -28.37 7.10
C ASP A 954 36.47 -27.87 7.92
N ARG A 955 35.29 -27.83 7.29
CA ARG A 955 34.06 -27.28 7.91
C ARG A 955 33.69 -27.92 9.26
N SER A 956 34.17 -29.15 9.53
CA SER A 956 34.07 -29.83 10.81
C SER A 956 34.67 -29.02 11.97
N ASP A 957 35.84 -28.42 11.74
CA ASP A 957 36.67 -27.72 12.73
C ASP A 957 36.08 -26.33 13.08
N VAL A 958 35.33 -25.74 12.15
CA VAL A 958 34.61 -24.46 12.34
C VAL A 958 33.34 -24.68 13.19
N THR A 959 33.55 -25.04 14.46
CA THR A 959 32.48 -25.35 15.44
C THR A 959 31.86 -24.08 16.06
N MET A 960 30.77 -24.23 16.83
CA MET A 960 30.14 -23.11 17.55
C MET A 960 31.01 -22.51 18.67
N THR A 961 32.18 -23.10 18.99
CA THR A 961 33.09 -22.63 20.05
C THR A 961 34.31 -21.87 19.53
N VAL A 962 34.49 -21.76 18.21
CA VAL A 962 35.59 -20.96 17.64
C VAL A 962 35.30 -19.45 17.86
N PRO A 963 36.33 -18.58 17.97
CA PRO A 963 36.16 -17.26 18.58
C PRO A 963 35.07 -16.37 17.96
N PHE A 964 34.94 -16.36 16.63
CA PHE A 964 33.93 -15.54 15.96
C PHE A 964 32.50 -16.12 16.09
N MET A 965 32.35 -17.45 16.16
CA MET A 965 31.07 -18.11 16.38
C MET A 965 30.58 -17.92 17.84
N ASP A 966 31.49 -17.99 18.81
CA ASP A 966 31.19 -17.68 20.21
C ASP A 966 30.78 -16.20 20.38
N ALA A 967 31.52 -15.27 19.76
CA ALA A 967 31.17 -13.85 19.76
C ALA A 967 29.78 -13.59 19.15
N TYR A 968 29.47 -14.25 18.03
CA TYR A 968 28.16 -14.23 17.38
C TYR A 968 27.04 -14.76 18.30
N VAL A 969 27.22 -15.92 18.94
CA VAL A 969 26.25 -16.50 19.88
C VAL A 969 25.99 -15.58 21.07
N ARG A 970 27.06 -15.06 21.70
CA ARG A 970 26.93 -14.15 22.87
C ARG A 970 26.21 -12.86 22.51
N LEU A 971 26.51 -12.27 21.35
CA LEU A 971 25.84 -11.06 20.87
C LEU A 971 24.35 -11.30 20.56
N LEU A 972 24.01 -12.44 19.96
CA LEU A 972 22.62 -12.77 19.62
C LEU A 972 21.77 -12.94 20.89
N ILE A 973 22.27 -13.70 21.89
CA ILE A 973 21.58 -13.89 23.17
C ILE A 973 21.37 -12.53 23.86
N GLN A 974 22.42 -11.71 23.99
CA GLN A 974 22.33 -10.38 24.59
C GLN A 974 21.29 -9.50 23.86
N THR A 975 21.33 -9.46 22.53
CA THR A 975 20.43 -8.63 21.70
C THR A 975 18.97 -9.06 21.86
N CYS A 976 18.69 -10.36 21.73
CA CYS A 976 17.35 -10.92 21.92
C CYS A 976 16.79 -10.65 23.32
N HIS A 977 17.57 -10.95 24.36
CA HIS A 977 17.13 -10.83 25.73
C HIS A 977 16.92 -9.37 26.13
N LYS A 978 17.77 -8.45 25.67
CA LYS A 978 17.56 -6.99 25.82
C LYS A 978 16.19 -6.56 25.28
N ARG A 979 15.77 -7.10 24.14
CA ARG A 979 14.48 -6.80 23.47
C ARG A 979 13.30 -7.71 23.86
N LYS A 980 13.52 -8.65 24.81
CA LYS A 980 12.54 -9.60 25.36
C LYS A 980 11.93 -10.56 24.32
N VAL A 981 12.77 -11.11 23.46
CA VAL A 981 12.39 -12.12 22.46
C VAL A 981 13.38 -13.29 22.49
N ALA A 982 13.02 -14.39 21.81
CA ALA A 982 13.79 -15.62 21.92
C ALA A 982 15.19 -15.54 21.25
N ALA A 983 16.19 -16.08 21.93
CA ALA A 983 17.51 -16.42 21.39
C ALA A 983 17.56 -17.93 21.12
N MET A 984 17.27 -18.35 19.89
CA MET A 984 17.21 -19.78 19.54
C MET A 984 18.59 -20.33 19.16
N GLY A 985 18.95 -21.49 19.72
CA GLY A 985 20.20 -22.23 19.46
C GLY A 985 20.21 -23.00 18.13
N GLY A 986 21.32 -23.69 17.88
CA GLY A 986 21.61 -24.29 16.58
C GLY A 986 21.06 -25.71 16.37
N MET A 987 21.23 -26.19 15.13
CA MET A 987 20.79 -27.52 14.70
C MET A 987 21.65 -28.66 15.27
N SER A 988 21.00 -29.74 15.72
CA SER A 988 21.61 -31.08 15.80
C SER A 988 20.94 -32.01 14.78
N ALA A 989 21.67 -32.31 13.70
CA ALA A 989 21.19 -33.08 12.55
C ALA A 989 21.35 -34.61 12.67
N GLN A 990 21.80 -35.13 13.82
CA GLN A 990 22.20 -36.52 13.97
C GLN A 990 21.04 -37.51 13.79
N ILE A 991 21.22 -38.47 12.87
CA ILE A 991 20.37 -39.64 12.71
C ILE A 991 20.94 -40.77 13.59
N PRO A 992 20.12 -41.50 14.37
CA PRO A 992 20.59 -42.64 15.17
C PRO A 992 21.23 -43.75 14.33
N ILE A 993 22.37 -44.25 14.77
CA ILE A 993 23.17 -45.26 14.06
C ILE A 993 22.78 -46.65 14.58
N LYS A 994 21.97 -47.38 13.81
CA LYS A 994 21.36 -48.65 14.27
C LYS A 994 22.34 -49.82 14.38
N ASN A 995 23.41 -49.83 13.60
CA ASN A 995 24.30 -50.99 13.43
C ASN A 995 25.66 -50.82 14.13
N ASP A 996 25.87 -49.69 14.83
CA ASP A 996 27.06 -49.43 15.66
C ASP A 996 26.62 -48.63 16.89
N GLN A 997 26.39 -49.34 18.00
CA GLN A 997 25.97 -48.73 19.27
C GLN A 997 27.04 -47.78 19.81
N ALA A 998 28.32 -48.09 19.67
CA ALA A 998 29.40 -47.26 20.21
C ALA A 998 29.54 -45.94 19.43
N ALA A 999 29.37 -45.95 18.11
CA ALA A 999 29.26 -44.72 17.32
C ALA A 999 28.00 -43.93 17.64
N ASN A 1000 26.86 -44.60 17.80
CA ASN A 1000 25.61 -43.97 18.21
C ASN A 1000 25.77 -43.25 19.56
N ASP A 1001 26.32 -43.90 20.57
CA ASP A 1001 26.48 -43.34 21.91
C ASP A 1001 27.43 -42.14 21.92
N ARG A 1002 28.54 -42.19 21.19
CA ARG A 1002 29.43 -41.04 20.99
C ARG A 1002 28.69 -39.86 20.33
N ALA A 1003 27.87 -40.13 19.32
CA ALA A 1003 27.11 -39.10 18.61
C ALA A 1003 26.02 -38.48 19.50
N MET A 1004 25.27 -39.29 20.26
CA MET A 1004 24.25 -38.82 21.20
C MET A 1004 24.86 -38.06 22.39
N ALA A 1005 26.02 -38.48 22.89
CA ALA A 1005 26.77 -37.74 23.90
C ALA A 1005 27.20 -36.34 23.40
N LYS A 1006 27.65 -36.24 22.14
CA LYS A 1006 27.96 -34.96 21.50
C LYS A 1006 26.73 -34.06 21.40
N VAL A 1007 25.57 -34.59 20.95
CA VAL A 1007 24.31 -33.83 20.94
C VAL A 1007 23.95 -33.33 22.34
N LYS A 1008 24.07 -34.17 23.38
CA LYS A 1008 23.81 -33.75 24.77
C LYS A 1008 24.73 -32.60 25.20
N ALA A 1009 26.03 -32.70 24.91
CA ALA A 1009 27.01 -31.67 25.25
C ALA A 1009 26.75 -30.35 24.50
N ASP A 1010 26.41 -30.42 23.21
CA ASP A 1010 26.07 -29.23 22.40
C ASP A 1010 24.80 -28.54 22.92
N LYS A 1011 23.75 -29.29 23.30
CA LYS A 1011 22.53 -28.71 23.87
C LYS A 1011 22.75 -28.13 25.27
N LEU A 1012 23.61 -28.75 26.07
CA LEU A 1012 24.00 -28.26 27.40
C LEU A 1012 24.73 -26.92 27.29
N ARG A 1013 25.69 -26.79 26.35
CA ARG A 1013 26.36 -25.52 26.02
C ARG A 1013 25.36 -24.42 25.63
N GLU A 1014 24.32 -24.74 24.87
CA GLU A 1014 23.35 -23.73 24.40
C GLU A 1014 22.48 -23.17 25.53
N VAL A 1015 21.85 -24.04 26.33
CA VAL A 1015 21.00 -23.59 27.45
C VAL A 1015 21.81 -22.88 28.54
N THR A 1016 23.06 -23.30 28.77
CA THR A 1016 23.96 -22.64 29.74
C THR A 1016 24.51 -21.31 29.25
N ALA A 1017 24.72 -21.12 27.94
CA ALA A 1017 25.04 -19.81 27.37
C ALA A 1017 23.87 -18.82 27.47
N GLY A 1018 22.63 -19.34 27.53
CA GLY A 1018 21.40 -18.58 27.69
C GLY A 1018 20.44 -18.66 26.50
N HIS A 1019 20.50 -19.69 25.64
CA HIS A 1019 19.50 -19.88 24.60
C HIS A 1019 18.15 -20.34 25.18
N ASP A 1020 17.04 -19.78 24.68
CA ASP A 1020 15.67 -20.14 25.12
C ASP A 1020 15.15 -21.46 24.52
N GLY A 1021 15.85 -22.00 23.54
CA GLY A 1021 15.50 -23.26 22.87
C GLY A 1021 16.53 -23.67 21.85
N THR A 1022 16.34 -24.84 21.25
CA THR A 1022 17.30 -25.43 20.31
C THR A 1022 16.62 -26.24 19.21
N TRP A 1023 17.36 -26.53 18.13
CA TRP A 1023 16.88 -27.25 16.95
C TRP A 1023 17.37 -28.69 16.87
N VAL A 1024 16.48 -29.59 16.42
CA VAL A 1024 16.79 -30.98 16.06
C VAL A 1024 16.15 -31.37 14.74
N ALA A 1025 16.82 -32.19 13.92
CA ALA A 1025 16.29 -32.65 12.63
C ALA A 1025 15.59 -34.02 12.70
N HIS A 1026 15.71 -34.75 13.82
CA HIS A 1026 15.20 -36.12 13.95
C HIS A 1026 14.48 -36.34 15.30
N PRO A 1027 13.27 -36.94 15.32
CA PRO A 1027 12.47 -37.09 16.54
C PRO A 1027 13.18 -37.78 17.71
N ALA A 1028 14.08 -38.72 17.43
CA ALA A 1028 14.85 -39.42 18.47
C ALA A 1028 15.73 -38.49 19.33
N LEU A 1029 16.11 -37.32 18.82
CA LEU A 1029 16.92 -36.35 19.56
C LEU A 1029 16.09 -35.48 20.51
N ILE A 1030 14.77 -35.43 20.35
CA ILE A 1030 13.90 -34.53 21.11
C ILE A 1030 13.99 -34.82 22.59
N LYS A 1031 13.95 -36.10 23.01
CA LYS A 1031 14.05 -36.41 24.44
C LYS A 1031 15.37 -35.91 25.04
N ILE A 1032 16.50 -36.11 24.35
CA ILE A 1032 17.82 -35.68 24.81
C ILE A 1032 17.85 -34.14 24.98
N ALA A 1033 17.40 -33.40 23.98
CA ALA A 1033 17.35 -31.94 24.03
C ALA A 1033 16.35 -31.44 25.10
N MET A 1034 15.18 -32.08 25.20
CA MET A 1034 14.12 -31.74 26.14
C MET A 1034 14.55 -31.96 27.60
N ASP A 1035 15.19 -33.09 27.89
CA ASP A 1035 15.74 -33.39 29.23
C ASP A 1035 16.75 -32.32 29.66
N VAL A 1036 17.73 -32.00 28.79
CA VAL A 1036 18.77 -30.98 29.05
C VAL A 1036 18.18 -29.59 29.26
N PHE A 1037 17.24 -29.17 28.41
CA PHE A 1037 16.60 -27.87 28.58
C PHE A 1037 15.68 -27.83 29.81
N ASN A 1038 14.99 -28.93 30.16
CA ASN A 1038 14.21 -29.00 31.41
C ASN A 1038 15.10 -28.96 32.67
N GLU A 1039 16.31 -29.50 32.58
CA GLU A 1039 17.29 -29.48 33.67
C GLU A 1039 17.77 -28.05 33.96
N HIS A 1040 18.16 -27.29 32.93
CA HIS A 1040 18.81 -25.98 33.11
C HIS A 1040 17.88 -24.77 32.91
N MET A 1041 16.77 -24.90 32.16
CA MET A 1041 15.77 -23.86 31.95
C MET A 1041 14.45 -24.24 32.65
N LYS A 1042 14.35 -23.82 33.93
CA LYS A 1042 13.17 -24.08 34.77
C LYS A 1042 11.91 -23.32 34.34
N GLY A 1043 12.09 -22.12 33.79
CA GLY A 1043 11.01 -21.31 33.23
C GLY A 1043 10.58 -21.77 31.83
N PRO A 1044 9.65 -21.06 31.18
CA PRO A 1044 9.34 -21.27 29.77
C PRO A 1044 10.48 -20.76 28.85
N ASN A 1045 11.24 -19.77 29.30
CA ASN A 1045 12.36 -19.13 28.59
C ASN A 1045 13.35 -18.50 29.60
N GLN A 1046 14.43 -17.89 29.09
CA GLN A 1046 15.54 -17.25 29.80
C GLN A 1046 15.67 -15.74 29.50
N TYR A 1047 14.62 -15.06 29.01
CA TYR A 1047 14.68 -13.62 28.63
C TYR A 1047 15.18 -12.67 29.74
N PHE A 1048 15.15 -13.11 31.00
CA PHE A 1048 15.67 -12.39 32.16
C PHE A 1048 17.22 -12.41 32.24
N VAL A 1049 17.90 -13.34 31.57
CA VAL A 1049 19.36 -13.46 31.51
C VAL A 1049 19.90 -12.43 30.52
N ARG A 1050 19.91 -11.14 30.89
CA ARG A 1050 20.17 -10.02 29.96
C ARG A 1050 21.56 -9.98 29.31
N ARG A 1051 22.52 -10.75 29.83
CA ARG A 1051 23.91 -10.81 29.35
C ARG A 1051 24.58 -9.43 29.26
N GLU A 1052 24.41 -8.59 30.28
CA GLU A 1052 25.03 -7.26 30.36
C GLU A 1052 26.57 -7.33 30.50
N ASP A 1053 27.11 -8.50 30.85
CA ASP A 1053 28.53 -8.85 30.81
C ASP A 1053 29.13 -8.89 29.39
N VAL A 1054 28.29 -9.09 28.37
CA VAL A 1054 28.76 -9.32 27.01
C VAL A 1054 29.15 -8.00 26.35
N VAL A 1055 30.41 -7.90 25.94
CA VAL A 1055 30.86 -6.90 24.97
C VAL A 1055 31.45 -7.62 23.77
N VAL A 1056 30.88 -7.36 22.59
CA VAL A 1056 31.33 -7.93 21.31
C VAL A 1056 31.61 -6.79 20.35
N THR A 1057 32.78 -6.83 19.72
CA THR A 1057 33.24 -5.84 18.75
C THR A 1057 33.10 -6.36 17.32
N ASP A 1058 32.99 -5.45 16.36
CA ASP A 1058 32.96 -5.76 14.93
C ASP A 1058 34.06 -6.75 14.51
N LYS A 1059 35.27 -6.53 15.04
CA LYS A 1059 36.45 -7.34 14.75
C LYS A 1059 36.32 -8.79 15.22
N GLN A 1060 35.67 -9.04 16.36
CA GLN A 1060 35.48 -10.40 16.87
C GLN A 1060 34.50 -11.20 16.01
N ILE A 1061 33.49 -10.56 15.44
CA ILE A 1061 32.50 -11.21 14.56
C ILE A 1061 33.11 -11.52 13.18
N ALA A 1062 34.03 -10.67 12.70
CA ALA A 1062 34.65 -10.76 11.38
C ALA A 1062 36.05 -11.40 11.34
N ASP A 1063 36.63 -11.89 12.45
CA ASP A 1063 37.96 -12.52 12.44
C ASP A 1063 37.89 -13.95 11.85
N PRO A 1064 38.56 -14.23 10.72
CA PRO A 1064 38.54 -15.55 10.09
C PRO A 1064 39.43 -16.59 10.78
N LYS A 1065 40.16 -16.24 11.85
CA LYS A 1065 41.10 -17.17 12.50
C LYS A 1065 40.38 -18.31 13.19
N VAL A 1066 40.49 -19.49 12.59
CA VAL A 1066 39.98 -20.75 13.13
C VAL A 1066 41.13 -21.75 13.22
N PRO A 1067 41.38 -22.39 14.38
CA PRO A 1067 42.30 -23.51 14.46
C PRO A 1067 41.70 -24.73 13.75
N GLY A 1068 42.51 -25.43 12.96
CA GLY A 1068 42.07 -26.63 12.23
C GLY A 1068 43.05 -27.00 11.12
N LYS A 1069 42.69 -27.99 10.32
CA LYS A 1069 43.46 -28.40 9.13
C LYS A 1069 42.55 -28.48 7.90
N ILE A 1070 43.15 -28.45 6.72
CA ILE A 1070 42.48 -28.88 5.49
C ILE A 1070 42.97 -30.30 5.21
N THR A 1071 42.08 -31.28 5.08
CA THR A 1071 42.49 -32.68 4.87
C THR A 1071 41.97 -33.22 3.54
N GLU A 1072 42.62 -34.25 2.98
CA GLU A 1072 42.07 -34.93 1.79
C GLU A 1072 40.70 -35.59 2.10
N GLN A 1073 40.47 -36.01 3.36
CA GLN A 1073 39.16 -36.50 3.77
C GLN A 1073 38.11 -35.38 3.78
N GLY A 1074 38.41 -34.20 4.32
CA GLY A 1074 37.51 -33.04 4.28
C GLY A 1074 37.18 -32.58 2.86
N VAL A 1075 38.13 -32.68 1.93
CA VAL A 1075 37.90 -32.50 0.48
C VAL A 1075 36.90 -33.54 -0.05
N ARG A 1076 37.11 -34.83 0.22
CA ARG A 1076 36.24 -35.93 -0.23
C ARG A 1076 34.83 -35.83 0.38
N ASP A 1077 34.73 -35.50 1.66
CA ASP A 1077 33.47 -35.31 2.38
C ASP A 1077 32.67 -34.14 1.81
N ASN A 1078 33.33 -33.02 1.45
CA ASN A 1078 32.67 -31.90 0.79
C ASN A 1078 32.19 -32.24 -0.62
N VAL A 1079 33.00 -32.95 -1.43
CA VAL A 1079 32.59 -33.41 -2.76
C VAL A 1079 31.40 -34.37 -2.65
N SER A 1080 31.49 -35.37 -1.78
CA SER A 1080 30.46 -36.39 -1.57
C SER A 1080 29.14 -35.78 -1.06
N ALA A 1081 29.18 -34.87 -0.09
CA ALA A 1081 27.99 -34.20 0.44
C ALA A 1081 27.32 -33.30 -0.61
N ALA A 1082 28.09 -32.49 -1.35
CA ALA A 1082 27.54 -31.60 -2.35
C ALA A 1082 26.94 -32.36 -3.55
N LEU A 1083 27.60 -33.43 -4.03
CA LEU A 1083 27.06 -34.29 -5.10
C LEU A 1083 25.78 -34.99 -4.65
N SER A 1084 25.80 -35.63 -3.48
CA SER A 1084 24.65 -36.37 -2.93
C SER A 1084 23.44 -35.46 -2.73
N TYR A 1085 23.67 -34.28 -2.13
CA TYR A 1085 22.61 -33.31 -1.88
C TYR A 1085 22.05 -32.73 -3.18
N CYS A 1086 22.88 -32.19 -4.07
CA CYS A 1086 22.41 -31.58 -5.32
C CYS A 1086 21.66 -32.59 -6.20
N ALA A 1087 22.13 -33.84 -6.30
CA ALA A 1087 21.45 -34.88 -7.06
C ALA A 1087 20.08 -35.24 -6.45
N ALA A 1088 19.98 -35.37 -5.12
CA ALA A 1088 18.71 -35.58 -4.43
C ALA A 1088 17.74 -34.38 -4.57
N TRP A 1089 18.26 -33.16 -4.50
CA TRP A 1089 17.47 -31.93 -4.62
C TRP A 1089 16.89 -31.76 -6.03
N ILE A 1090 17.67 -32.07 -7.08
CA ILE A 1090 17.17 -32.12 -8.46
C ILE A 1090 16.10 -33.23 -8.62
N SER A 1091 16.28 -34.38 -7.95
CA SER A 1091 15.26 -35.45 -7.84
C SER A 1091 14.01 -35.07 -7.03
N GLY A 1092 13.93 -33.85 -6.47
CA GLY A 1092 12.76 -33.38 -5.71
C GLY A 1092 12.84 -33.62 -4.19
N ASN A 1093 13.98 -34.05 -3.63
CA ASN A 1093 14.15 -34.19 -2.18
C ASN A 1093 15.21 -33.21 -1.62
N GLY A 1094 14.79 -32.26 -0.78
CA GLY A 1094 15.70 -31.34 -0.09
C GLY A 1094 16.11 -31.77 1.34
N CYS A 1095 15.59 -32.87 1.87
CA CYS A 1095 15.91 -33.34 3.23
C CYS A 1095 16.59 -34.69 3.12
N VAL A 1096 17.93 -34.70 3.15
CA VAL A 1096 18.74 -35.81 2.62
C VAL A 1096 19.57 -36.46 3.73
N PRO A 1097 19.37 -37.76 4.03
CA PRO A 1097 20.21 -38.48 4.97
C PRO A 1097 21.58 -38.80 4.34
N ILE A 1098 22.62 -38.07 4.73
CA ILE A 1098 24.01 -38.22 4.24
C ILE A 1098 24.91 -38.52 5.45
N ASN A 1099 25.68 -39.61 5.42
CA ASN A 1099 26.65 -39.97 6.48
C ASN A 1099 26.08 -39.92 7.92
N HIS A 1100 24.84 -40.39 8.11
CA HIS A 1100 24.09 -40.34 9.36
C HIS A 1100 23.72 -38.93 9.87
N LEU A 1101 23.79 -37.91 9.04
CA LEU A 1101 23.27 -36.57 9.28
C LEU A 1101 22.06 -36.32 8.37
N MET A 1102 21.07 -35.58 8.85
CA MET A 1102 19.97 -35.08 8.03
C MET A 1102 20.37 -33.71 7.49
N GLU A 1103 20.81 -33.67 6.23
CA GLU A 1103 21.40 -32.49 5.61
C GLU A 1103 20.37 -31.72 4.75
N ASP A 1104 20.57 -30.41 4.67
CA ASP A 1104 19.80 -29.43 3.89
C ASP A 1104 20.72 -28.64 2.95
N ALA A 1105 20.17 -27.67 2.20
CA ALA A 1105 20.94 -26.95 1.17
C ALA A 1105 22.17 -26.20 1.72
N ALA A 1106 22.10 -25.68 2.94
CA ALA A 1106 23.22 -25.00 3.60
C ALA A 1106 24.47 -25.89 3.71
N THR A 1107 24.32 -27.22 3.87
CA THR A 1107 25.45 -28.16 3.86
C THR A 1107 26.13 -28.26 2.49
N ALA A 1108 25.36 -28.31 1.41
CA ALA A 1108 25.91 -28.30 0.06
C ALA A 1108 26.55 -26.95 -0.30
N GLU A 1109 25.98 -25.85 0.19
CA GLU A 1109 26.52 -24.50 0.00
C GLU A 1109 27.88 -24.29 0.66
N ILE A 1110 28.04 -24.67 1.95
CA ILE A 1110 29.35 -24.59 2.61
C ILE A 1110 30.37 -25.51 1.93
N ALA A 1111 29.98 -26.74 1.56
CA ALA A 1111 30.87 -27.67 0.89
C ALA A 1111 31.37 -27.14 -0.47
N ARG A 1112 30.46 -26.59 -1.29
CA ARG A 1112 30.74 -25.95 -2.59
C ARG A 1112 31.69 -24.76 -2.45
N VAL A 1113 31.36 -23.83 -1.57
CA VAL A 1113 32.13 -22.59 -1.41
C VAL A 1113 33.48 -22.83 -0.72
N GLN A 1114 33.59 -23.84 0.15
CA GLN A 1114 34.86 -24.26 0.74
C GLN A 1114 35.80 -24.90 -0.30
N LEU A 1115 35.30 -25.80 -1.16
CA LEU A 1115 36.08 -26.34 -2.28
C LEU A 1115 36.57 -25.24 -3.24
N TRP A 1116 35.69 -24.27 -3.56
CA TRP A 1116 36.07 -23.09 -4.34
C TRP A 1116 37.15 -22.26 -3.64
N GLN A 1117 37.00 -21.97 -2.34
CA GLN A 1117 37.95 -21.16 -1.55
C GLN A 1117 39.35 -21.79 -1.57
N TRP A 1118 39.44 -23.11 -1.39
CA TRP A 1118 40.71 -23.83 -1.40
C TRP A 1118 41.39 -23.82 -2.77
N VAL A 1119 40.64 -23.98 -3.86
CA VAL A 1119 41.19 -23.86 -5.24
C VAL A 1119 41.59 -22.42 -5.56
N LYS A 1120 40.74 -21.43 -5.22
CA LYS A 1120 40.95 -20.01 -5.49
C LYS A 1120 42.25 -19.48 -4.92
N TYR A 1121 42.63 -19.96 -3.74
CA TYR A 1121 43.82 -19.51 -3.01
C TYR A 1121 44.97 -20.52 -2.99
N GLY A 1122 44.86 -21.63 -3.73
CA GLY A 1122 45.92 -22.65 -3.78
C GLY A 1122 46.24 -23.24 -2.41
N SER A 1123 45.21 -23.44 -1.59
CA SER A 1123 45.35 -23.99 -0.24
C SER A 1123 45.95 -25.40 -0.28
N LYS A 1124 46.61 -25.80 0.81
CA LYS A 1124 47.27 -27.11 0.90
C LYS A 1124 46.56 -28.00 1.90
N THR A 1125 46.50 -29.29 1.59
CA THR A 1125 46.17 -30.31 2.59
C THR A 1125 47.23 -30.37 3.69
N ASP A 1126 46.89 -31.00 4.82
CA ASP A 1126 47.80 -31.36 5.90
C ASP A 1126 49.00 -32.21 5.45
N SER A 1127 48.80 -33.02 4.41
CA SER A 1127 49.81 -33.79 3.66
C SER A 1127 50.61 -32.95 2.65
N GLY A 1128 50.37 -31.63 2.58
CA GLY A 1128 51.11 -30.68 1.74
C GLY A 1128 50.69 -30.58 0.27
N LYS A 1129 49.67 -31.33 -0.16
CA LYS A 1129 49.17 -31.31 -1.55
C LYS A 1129 48.43 -30.01 -1.83
N THR A 1130 48.80 -29.29 -2.89
CA THR A 1130 48.09 -28.07 -3.32
C THR A 1130 46.76 -28.43 -3.97
N ILE A 1131 45.66 -27.89 -3.43
CA ILE A 1131 44.31 -28.08 -3.94
C ILE A 1131 44.13 -27.21 -5.19
N THR A 1132 43.86 -27.86 -6.32
CA THR A 1132 43.63 -27.25 -7.63
C THR A 1132 42.44 -27.92 -8.31
N ALA A 1133 41.87 -27.30 -9.34
CA ALA A 1133 40.81 -27.93 -10.12
C ALA A 1133 41.24 -29.29 -10.75
N ALA A 1134 42.52 -29.45 -11.09
CA ALA A 1134 43.08 -30.71 -11.58
C ALA A 1134 43.21 -31.78 -10.48
N TYR A 1135 43.57 -31.39 -9.26
CA TYR A 1135 43.59 -32.28 -8.08
C TYR A 1135 42.19 -32.77 -7.70
N LEU A 1136 41.16 -31.91 -7.82
CA LEU A 1136 39.79 -32.28 -7.51
C LEU A 1136 39.12 -33.14 -8.60
N GLN A 1137 39.54 -33.05 -9.86
CA GLN A 1137 38.92 -33.77 -10.97
C GLN A 1137 38.82 -35.31 -10.77
N PRO A 1138 39.87 -36.05 -10.36
CA PRO A 1138 39.73 -37.48 -10.06
C PRO A 1138 38.84 -37.76 -8.85
N ILE A 1139 38.90 -36.91 -7.81
CA ILE A 1139 38.04 -37.02 -6.62
C ILE A 1139 36.55 -36.86 -7.02
N PHE A 1140 36.22 -35.88 -7.86
CA PHE A 1140 34.87 -35.72 -8.40
C PHE A 1140 34.41 -36.97 -9.16
N SER A 1141 35.26 -37.59 -9.99
CA SER A 1141 34.92 -38.83 -10.69
C SER A 1141 34.66 -40.00 -9.72
N GLU A 1142 35.59 -40.22 -8.77
CA GLU A 1142 35.50 -41.29 -7.77
C GLU A 1142 34.24 -41.16 -6.90
N GLU A 1143 33.99 -39.97 -6.34
CA GLU A 1143 32.81 -39.74 -5.51
C GLU A 1143 31.52 -39.75 -6.34
N SER A 1144 31.51 -39.25 -7.59
CA SER A 1144 30.34 -39.36 -8.48
C SER A 1144 29.94 -40.82 -8.74
N SER A 1145 30.92 -41.71 -8.95
CA SER A 1145 30.65 -43.15 -9.08
C SER A 1145 30.08 -43.77 -7.80
N LYS A 1146 30.53 -43.36 -6.61
CA LYS A 1146 29.95 -43.83 -5.34
C LYS A 1146 28.52 -43.32 -5.15
N VAL A 1147 28.30 -42.01 -5.34
CA VAL A 1147 27.01 -41.34 -5.13
C VAL A 1147 25.95 -41.85 -6.12
N SER A 1148 26.34 -42.15 -7.36
CA SER A 1148 25.44 -42.75 -8.37
C SER A 1148 24.90 -44.14 -7.99
N ASN A 1149 25.54 -44.84 -7.05
CA ASN A 1149 25.10 -46.15 -6.55
C ASN A 1149 24.26 -46.04 -5.25
N LEU A 1150 24.00 -44.84 -4.74
CA LEU A 1150 23.20 -44.66 -3.52
C LEU A 1150 21.70 -44.85 -3.80
N PRO A 1151 20.95 -45.55 -2.93
CA PRO A 1151 19.51 -45.76 -3.11
C PRO A 1151 18.74 -44.44 -3.22
N GLY A 1152 17.96 -44.29 -4.30
CA GLY A 1152 17.11 -43.12 -4.53
C GLY A 1152 17.80 -41.93 -5.20
N ILE A 1153 19.09 -42.04 -5.53
CA ILE A 1153 19.82 -41.06 -6.34
C ILE A 1153 19.76 -41.45 -7.82
N ASP A 1154 19.58 -40.47 -8.71
CA ASP A 1154 19.62 -40.66 -10.16
C ASP A 1154 21.01 -40.30 -10.70
N SER A 1155 21.63 -41.18 -11.48
CA SER A 1155 22.99 -40.99 -12.00
C SER A 1155 23.11 -39.82 -12.97
N GLU A 1156 22.04 -39.46 -13.72
CA GLU A 1156 22.07 -38.28 -14.58
C GLU A 1156 22.00 -36.99 -13.74
N HIS A 1157 21.29 -37.01 -12.61
CA HIS A 1157 21.30 -35.88 -11.67
C HIS A 1157 22.64 -35.72 -10.95
N VAL A 1158 23.36 -36.83 -10.67
CA VAL A 1158 24.75 -36.78 -10.17
C VAL A 1158 25.68 -36.15 -11.20
N LYS A 1159 25.51 -36.47 -12.48
CA LYS A 1159 26.28 -35.85 -13.57
C LYS A 1159 26.02 -34.34 -13.66
N ILE A 1160 24.76 -33.91 -13.65
CA ILE A 1160 24.39 -32.47 -13.61
C ILE A 1160 25.02 -31.78 -12.39
N ALA A 1161 24.92 -32.39 -11.21
CA ALA A 1161 25.53 -31.86 -9.99
C ALA A 1161 27.07 -31.76 -10.11
N SER A 1162 27.73 -32.76 -10.70
CA SER A 1162 29.19 -32.78 -10.89
C SER A 1162 29.66 -31.71 -11.87
N GLU A 1163 28.98 -31.57 -13.02
CA GLU A 1163 29.26 -30.52 -14.02
C GLU A 1163 29.08 -29.12 -13.42
N TYR A 1164 27.99 -28.90 -12.68
CA TYR A 1164 27.73 -27.67 -11.95
C TYR A 1164 28.84 -27.36 -10.93
N MET A 1165 29.17 -28.31 -10.05
CA MET A 1165 30.15 -28.13 -8.98
C MET A 1165 31.56 -27.85 -9.53
N ILE A 1166 31.97 -28.55 -10.60
CA ILE A 1166 33.25 -28.30 -11.28
C ILE A 1166 33.28 -26.89 -11.89
N GLY A 1167 32.16 -26.40 -12.43
CA GLY A 1167 32.02 -25.03 -12.91
C GLY A 1167 32.20 -23.99 -11.79
N GLN A 1168 31.54 -24.21 -10.65
CA GLN A 1168 31.59 -23.31 -9.50
C GLN A 1168 32.99 -23.25 -8.86
N VAL A 1169 33.67 -24.39 -8.73
CA VAL A 1169 35.06 -24.47 -8.23
C VAL A 1169 36.04 -23.71 -9.13
N LYS A 1170 35.79 -23.65 -10.45
CA LYS A 1170 36.61 -22.92 -11.43
C LYS A 1170 36.25 -21.44 -11.56
N ALA A 1171 35.14 -20.98 -10.97
CA ALA A 1171 34.64 -19.63 -11.17
C ALA A 1171 35.52 -18.55 -10.52
N GLN A 1172 35.57 -17.35 -11.11
CA GLN A 1172 36.28 -16.20 -10.51
C GLN A 1172 35.73 -15.90 -9.11
N TRP A 1173 34.40 -15.86 -8.99
CA TRP A 1173 33.63 -15.86 -7.75
C TRP A 1173 32.53 -16.91 -7.91
N PRO A 1174 32.19 -17.69 -6.88
CA PRO A 1174 31.09 -18.64 -6.98
C PRO A 1174 29.77 -17.87 -7.05
N SER A 1175 28.74 -18.49 -7.64
CA SER A 1175 27.39 -17.93 -7.61
C SER A 1175 26.88 -17.79 -6.17
N ASP A 1176 25.97 -16.82 -5.96
CA ASP A 1176 25.46 -16.56 -4.61
C ASP A 1176 24.72 -17.76 -4.01
N PHE A 1177 23.93 -18.52 -4.77
CA PHE A 1177 23.21 -19.68 -4.27
C PHE A 1177 23.06 -20.80 -5.31
N LEU A 1178 23.31 -22.06 -4.92
CA LEU A 1178 23.13 -23.24 -5.78
C LEU A 1178 21.66 -23.50 -6.11
N THR A 1179 20.75 -23.14 -5.21
CA THR A 1179 19.31 -23.29 -5.39
C THR A 1179 18.75 -22.36 -6.45
N SER A 1180 19.34 -21.17 -6.64
CA SER A 1180 19.04 -20.28 -7.76
C SER A 1180 19.51 -20.86 -9.10
N ASP A 1181 20.74 -21.39 -9.16
CA ASP A 1181 21.32 -21.91 -10.39
C ASP A 1181 20.62 -23.20 -10.86
N LEU A 1182 20.34 -24.12 -9.91
CA LEU A 1182 19.78 -25.43 -10.21
C LEU A 1182 18.24 -25.43 -10.38
N MET A 1183 17.56 -24.31 -10.08
CA MET A 1183 16.10 -24.17 -10.23
C MET A 1183 15.59 -24.59 -11.62
N GLY A 1184 16.38 -24.36 -12.67
CA GLY A 1184 16.04 -24.71 -14.06
C GLY A 1184 15.86 -26.21 -14.33
N HIS A 1185 16.42 -27.07 -13.48
CA HIS A 1185 16.29 -28.54 -13.60
C HIS A 1185 15.04 -29.10 -12.91
N LEU A 1186 14.28 -28.28 -12.17
CA LEU A 1186 13.10 -28.75 -11.44
C LEU A 1186 11.84 -28.81 -12.33
N GLU A 1187 10.92 -29.69 -11.92
CA GLU A 1187 9.59 -29.91 -12.53
C GLU A 1187 8.92 -28.59 -12.95
N GLY A 1188 8.55 -28.45 -14.23
CA GLY A 1188 7.76 -27.31 -14.72
C GLY A 1188 8.51 -25.99 -14.95
N VAL A 1189 9.84 -25.93 -14.82
CA VAL A 1189 10.63 -24.71 -15.09
C VAL A 1189 11.07 -24.58 -16.56
N GLY A 1190 11.23 -25.71 -17.26
CA GLY A 1190 11.15 -25.74 -18.73
C GLY A 1190 12.46 -25.77 -19.52
N THR A 1191 13.34 -26.75 -19.28
CA THR A 1191 14.18 -27.37 -20.33
C THR A 1191 14.57 -28.81 -19.97
N ALA A 1192 14.38 -29.74 -20.92
CA ALA A 1192 14.93 -31.10 -21.02
C ALA A 1192 14.94 -32.02 -19.76
N GLY A 1193 14.16 -33.12 -19.78
CA GLY A 1193 14.35 -34.21 -18.78
C GLY A 1193 13.18 -35.16 -18.50
N THR A 1194 12.62 -35.82 -19.53
CA THR A 1194 11.60 -36.91 -19.40
C THR A 1194 10.27 -36.59 -18.71
N ALA A 1195 9.21 -36.47 -19.52
CA ALA A 1195 7.81 -36.53 -19.08
C ALA A 1195 7.37 -37.97 -18.70
N ARG A 1196 8.15 -38.71 -17.90
CA ARG A 1196 7.96 -40.17 -17.69
C ARG A 1196 7.81 -40.65 -16.24
N LYS A 1197 7.63 -39.75 -15.26
CA LYS A 1197 7.33 -40.11 -13.85
C LYS A 1197 6.20 -39.32 -13.18
N ALA A 1198 5.37 -38.60 -13.94
CA ALA A 1198 4.14 -37.98 -13.43
C ALA A 1198 2.96 -38.98 -13.30
N ALA A 1199 3.25 -40.26 -13.14
CA ALA A 1199 2.30 -41.36 -13.07
C ALA A 1199 2.74 -42.39 -12.02
N LEU A 1200 2.82 -41.92 -10.76
CA LEU A 1200 2.86 -42.71 -9.52
C LEU A 1200 2.26 -41.86 -8.39
#